data_AF-A0A800KL25-F1
#
_entry.id   AF-A0A800KL25-F1
#
_cell.length_a   1.000
_cell.length_b   1.000
_cell.length_c   1.000
_cell.angle_alpha   90.00
_cell.angle_beta   90.00
_cell.angle_gamma   90.00
#
_symmetry.space_group_name_H-M   'P 1'
#
loop_
_entity.id
_entity.type
_entity.pdbx_description
1 polymer ?
#
loop_
_entity_poly.entity_id
_entity_poly.type
_entity_poly.pdbx_seq_one_letter_code
_entity_poly.pdbx_strand_id
1 'polypeptide(L)'
;MRLLTLATAVCLLVGSPCLAQDPPLRRLEACLVLAGENRGELKAALAQAPKEQREDLEFLIQHMPPSDLSSLSAEFLLEHLTYAHRAWASSPWKERISRELFRNEILPYASINERRDAWRRDFHERFSPLVAEAKSPAEAAAILNQKVFPLVGVRYSTKRRKADQSPYESMETGLASCTGLSVLLIDACRSVGVPARFVGTPLWADGSGNHSWVEIWDDGWHFTGAAEPTGDDLDRAWFTGRASKAIPADERHGIFAVSFKHTLQRFPLVWHPEADFVFAVDVTGRYVAGDLPWPDGTVRVRFCATDADSRLAGRLTVLDAKGKRVFEGQTRGDNFDANDHLTGFLIPGCRYEAQWSQAGDSRKVRFQVEKDEQLVNLEAAVIGGQAQGLNRKEAKAVASELWKTHAERIRTERSAEIKARVLEVDGQRMPFWYKAFGKAPSDGRSLWISMHGGGGAPAAVNDQQWENQKGLYKVEEGIYLAPRAPTDTWNLWHQGHIDVLFDRLIEDLIVLENINPDRVYLMGYSAGGDGVYQLAPRMADRFGAAAMMAGHPNETVPDGLRNLAFTLHMGANDAPYDRNKVAARWRDLLAGLHEKDPSGYEHWVEIHAGKGHWMDREDAAALPWMAARSRDLRPERVVWVQDDVTHKRFYWLAVEQPVARSRIVVSRKGQEIEILEAQGVQTLVLRLDDSMLDLDEAVRVSQGGEVLYEGQIQRLRKVLAKTLAERGDPKGMFCSELRVQLRDPDEAGDQP
;
A
#
# COMPACT_ATOMS: atom_id res chain seq x y z
N MET A 1 69.83 -46.01 -10.94
CA MET A 1 69.48 -46.25 -9.52
C MET A 1 69.11 -44.90 -8.92
N ARG A 2 67.94 -44.81 -8.27
CA ARG A 2 67.23 -43.63 -7.74
C ARG A 2 66.43 -42.83 -8.76
N LEU A 3 65.10 -42.97 -8.68
CA LEU A 3 64.13 -41.91 -8.97
C LEU A 3 62.93 -42.15 -8.05
N LEU A 4 62.68 -41.16 -7.18
CA LEU A 4 61.59 -41.11 -6.22
C LEU A 4 60.25 -40.99 -6.96
N THR A 5 59.27 -41.79 -6.54
CA THR A 5 57.84 -41.59 -6.88
C THR A 5 57.14 -41.02 -5.65
N LEU A 6 56.59 -39.82 -5.82
CA LEU A 6 55.86 -39.04 -4.82
C LEU A 6 54.45 -39.64 -4.63
N ALA A 7 54.09 -40.02 -3.40
CA ALA A 7 52.73 -40.40 -3.04
C ALA A 7 51.96 -39.15 -2.58
N THR A 8 50.88 -38.79 -3.29
CA THR A 8 50.00 -37.68 -2.95
C THR A 8 48.92 -38.18 -1.99
N ALA A 9 48.95 -37.72 -0.74
CA ALA A 9 47.88 -37.92 0.23
C ALA A 9 46.77 -36.88 0.00
N VAL A 10 45.54 -37.36 -0.19
CA VAL A 10 44.34 -36.53 -0.26
C VAL A 10 43.83 -36.30 1.17
N CYS A 11 44.02 -35.08 1.69
CA CYS A 11 43.38 -34.63 2.93
C CYS A 11 41.96 -34.14 2.62
N LEU A 12 40.96 -34.83 3.17
CA LEU A 12 39.58 -34.36 3.28
C LEU A 12 39.53 -33.19 4.28
N LEU A 13 39.36 -31.97 3.79
CA LEU A 13 39.00 -30.80 4.61
C LEU A 13 37.50 -30.86 4.89
N VAL A 14 37.14 -31.21 6.11
CA VAL A 14 35.80 -30.96 6.67
C VAL A 14 35.70 -29.46 6.90
N GLY A 15 34.92 -28.77 6.08
CA GLY A 15 34.63 -27.35 6.26
C GLY A 15 33.89 -27.12 7.57
N SER A 16 34.50 -26.41 8.52
CA SER A 16 33.78 -25.83 9.64
C SER A 16 32.82 -24.75 9.11
N PRO A 17 31.56 -24.68 9.57
CA PRO A 17 30.67 -23.59 9.20
C PRO A 17 31.28 -22.27 9.68
N CYS A 18 31.43 -21.33 8.75
CA CYS A 18 31.86 -19.97 9.05
C CYS A 18 30.78 -19.32 9.93
N LEU A 19 31.02 -19.22 11.24
CA LEU A 19 30.21 -18.40 12.13
C LEU A 19 30.33 -16.95 11.63
N ALA A 20 29.22 -16.41 11.11
CA ALA A 20 29.14 -15.01 10.73
C ALA A 20 29.45 -14.15 11.97
N GLN A 21 30.47 -13.30 11.89
CA GLN A 21 30.83 -12.39 12.97
C GLN A 21 29.80 -11.25 13.03
N ASP A 22 29.34 -10.92 14.24
CA ASP A 22 28.46 -9.78 14.48
C ASP A 22 29.05 -8.49 13.86
N PRO A 23 28.22 -7.57 13.33
CA PRO A 23 28.72 -6.29 12.84
C PRO A 23 29.42 -5.52 13.97
N PRO A 24 30.45 -4.71 13.65
CA PRO A 24 31.24 -4.03 14.67
C PRO A 24 30.35 -3.10 15.52
N LEU A 25 30.36 -3.33 16.83
CA LEU A 25 29.65 -2.53 17.84
C LEU A 25 29.97 -1.03 17.67
N ARG A 26 28.92 -0.19 17.61
CA ARG A 26 29.10 1.27 17.71
C ARG A 26 29.63 1.56 19.11
N ARG A 27 30.85 2.08 19.20
CA ARG A 27 31.43 2.50 20.49
C ARG A 27 30.59 3.65 21.06
N LEU A 28 30.45 3.69 22.38
CA LEU A 28 29.69 4.72 23.09
C LEU A 28 30.05 6.15 22.63
N GLU A 29 31.34 6.45 22.45
CA GLU A 29 31.78 7.77 21.99
C GLU A 29 31.24 8.11 20.58
N ALA A 30 31.16 7.14 19.68
CA ALA A 30 30.58 7.35 18.35
C ALA A 30 29.07 7.64 18.46
N CYS A 31 28.35 6.96 19.35
CA CYS A 31 26.94 7.26 19.63
C CYS A 31 26.76 8.67 20.20
N LEU A 32 27.63 9.11 21.10
CA LEU A 32 27.60 10.46 21.66
C LEU A 32 27.90 11.55 20.61
N VAL A 33 28.68 11.24 19.56
CA VAL A 33 28.87 12.14 18.43
C VAL A 33 27.61 12.19 17.56
N LEU A 34 27.03 11.04 17.24
CA LEU A 34 25.79 10.93 16.44
C LEU A 34 24.59 11.61 17.11
N ALA A 35 24.56 11.70 18.44
CA ALA A 35 23.51 12.37 19.19
C ALA A 35 23.41 13.88 18.92
N GLY A 36 24.45 14.52 18.35
CA GLY A 36 24.44 15.94 18.03
C GLY A 36 24.13 16.81 19.26
N GLU A 37 23.12 17.67 19.15
CA GLU A 37 22.67 18.56 20.23
C GLU A 37 22.15 17.80 21.46
N ASN A 38 21.65 16.57 21.28
CA ASN A 38 21.13 15.73 22.37
C ASN A 38 22.23 15.03 23.20
N ARG A 39 23.51 15.25 22.88
CA ARG A 39 24.65 14.67 23.61
C ARG A 39 24.61 14.96 25.12
N GLY A 40 24.06 16.12 25.51
CA GLY A 40 23.91 16.53 26.91
C GLY A 40 23.03 15.58 27.71
N GLU A 41 21.87 15.23 27.16
CA GLU A 41 20.90 14.30 27.76
C GLU A 41 21.52 12.92 27.97
N LEU A 42 22.18 12.36 26.94
CA LEU A 42 22.81 11.03 27.05
C LEU A 42 23.91 10.98 28.11
N LYS A 43 24.72 12.04 28.21
CA LYS A 43 25.74 12.17 29.28
C LYS A 43 25.11 12.31 30.65
N ALA A 44 24.03 13.08 30.77
CA ALA A 44 23.30 13.24 32.02
C ALA A 44 22.71 11.92 32.49
N ALA A 45 22.11 11.13 31.59
CA ALA A 45 21.61 9.79 31.88
C ALA A 45 22.72 8.86 32.40
N LEU A 46 23.86 8.80 31.70
CA LEU A 46 25.02 7.98 32.09
C LEU A 46 25.63 8.37 33.44
N ALA A 47 25.59 9.66 33.78
CA ALA A 47 26.10 10.16 35.06
C ALA A 47 25.15 9.86 36.22
N GLN A 48 23.83 9.90 35.97
CA GLN A 48 22.79 9.68 36.98
C GLN A 48 22.44 8.20 37.17
N ALA A 49 22.71 7.34 36.18
CA ALA A 49 22.43 5.91 36.26
C ALA A 49 23.18 5.26 37.44
N PRO A 50 22.52 4.39 38.23
CA PRO A 50 23.19 3.63 39.27
C PRO A 50 24.38 2.85 38.73
N LYS A 51 25.47 2.76 39.51
CA LYS A 51 26.73 2.14 39.06
C LYS A 51 26.54 0.73 38.47
N GLU A 52 25.66 -0.07 39.07
CA GLU A 52 25.37 -1.45 38.64
C GLU A 52 24.50 -1.55 37.38
N GLN A 53 23.86 -0.46 36.98
CA GLN A 53 22.96 -0.37 35.81
C GLN A 53 23.59 0.41 34.65
N ARG A 54 24.73 1.07 34.88
CA ARG A 54 25.39 1.93 33.89
C ARG A 54 25.73 1.18 32.60
N GLU A 55 26.27 -0.03 32.69
CA GLU A 55 26.60 -0.83 31.51
C GLU A 55 25.36 -1.21 30.67
N ASP A 56 24.19 -1.32 31.30
CA ASP A 56 22.94 -1.62 30.61
C ASP A 56 22.39 -0.39 29.89
N LEU A 57 22.54 0.80 30.50
CA LEU A 57 22.26 2.05 29.80
C LEU A 57 23.23 2.28 28.64
N GLU A 58 24.52 1.95 28.81
CA GLU A 58 25.49 1.99 27.72
C GLU A 58 25.10 1.04 26.59
N PHE A 59 24.62 -0.17 26.91
CA PHE A 59 24.06 -1.10 25.92
C PHE A 59 22.90 -0.48 25.13
N LEU A 60 21.92 0.15 25.81
CA LEU A 60 20.82 0.83 25.13
C LEU A 60 21.32 1.91 24.16
N ILE A 61 22.24 2.76 24.60
CA ILE A 61 22.79 3.86 23.80
C ILE A 61 23.59 3.34 22.59
N GLN A 62 24.31 2.23 22.73
CA GLN A 62 25.10 1.65 21.65
C GLN A 62 24.25 1.03 20.53
N HIS A 63 23.03 0.60 20.87
CA HIS A 63 22.18 -0.18 20.00
C HIS A 63 20.92 0.55 19.50
N MET A 64 20.52 1.65 20.13
CA MET A 64 19.36 2.42 19.67
C MET A 64 19.58 3.11 18.31
N PRO A 65 18.52 3.34 17.52
CA PRO A 65 18.64 3.96 16.21
C PRO A 65 19.13 5.42 16.30
N PRO A 66 19.71 5.98 15.21
CA PRO A 66 20.16 7.37 15.17
C PRO A 66 19.11 8.40 15.58
N SER A 67 17.84 8.17 15.24
CA SER A 67 16.73 9.03 15.65
C SER A 67 16.66 9.15 17.18
N ASP A 68 16.75 8.02 17.88
CA ASP A 68 16.63 7.96 19.34
C ASP A 68 17.85 8.58 20.03
N LEU A 69 19.05 8.43 19.44
CA LEU A 69 20.26 9.17 19.87
C LEU A 69 20.05 10.67 19.86
N SER A 70 19.35 11.19 18.84
CA SER A 70 19.14 12.62 18.64
C SER A 70 17.94 13.20 19.41
N SER A 71 17.08 12.39 20.03
CA SER A 71 15.80 12.87 20.57
C SER A 71 15.44 12.40 21.98
N LEU A 72 15.97 11.28 22.49
CA LEU A 72 15.55 10.77 23.79
C LEU A 72 16.18 11.54 24.95
N SER A 73 15.36 11.89 25.94
CA SER A 73 15.78 12.57 27.16
C SER A 73 16.41 11.62 28.17
N ALA A 74 17.20 12.18 29.09
CA ALA A 74 17.76 11.45 30.21
C ALA A 74 16.67 10.86 31.11
N GLU A 75 15.60 11.61 31.35
CA GLU A 75 14.45 11.18 32.14
C GLU A 75 13.80 9.92 31.56
N PHE A 76 13.54 9.90 30.25
CA PHE A 76 12.97 8.75 29.55
C PHE A 76 13.85 7.50 29.72
N LEU A 77 15.15 7.64 29.43
CA LEU A 77 16.10 6.52 29.53
C LEU A 77 16.23 5.98 30.96
N LEU A 78 16.28 6.88 31.96
CA LEU A 78 16.42 6.52 33.37
C LEU A 78 15.16 5.86 33.92
N GLU A 79 13.96 6.29 33.52
CA GLU A 79 12.71 5.65 33.93
C GLU A 79 12.63 4.22 33.39
N HIS A 80 12.87 4.03 32.08
CA HIS A 80 12.85 2.70 31.48
C HIS A 80 13.93 1.78 32.09
N LEU A 81 15.14 2.29 32.32
CA LEU A 81 16.21 1.56 33.00
C LEU A 81 15.78 1.11 34.41
N THR A 82 15.28 2.05 35.20
CA THR A 82 14.87 1.81 36.60
C THR A 82 13.78 0.75 36.68
N TYR A 83 12.71 0.88 35.88
CA TYR A 83 11.60 -0.05 35.93
C TYR A 83 11.93 -1.40 35.28
N ALA A 84 12.82 -1.47 34.29
CA ALA A 84 13.30 -2.75 33.75
C ALA A 84 14.05 -3.54 34.81
N HIS A 85 14.98 -2.90 35.53
CA HIS A 85 15.68 -3.52 36.64
C HIS A 85 14.76 -3.90 37.79
N ARG A 86 13.79 -3.04 38.12
CA ARG A 86 12.79 -3.33 39.17
C ARG A 86 12.00 -4.58 38.83
N ALA A 87 11.42 -4.64 37.63
CA ALA A 87 10.61 -5.76 37.18
C ALA A 87 11.42 -7.07 37.13
N TRP A 88 12.64 -7.02 36.57
CA TRP A 88 13.53 -8.18 36.54
C TRP A 88 13.91 -8.64 37.95
N ALA A 89 14.31 -7.72 38.83
CA ALA A 89 14.74 -8.05 40.19
C ALA A 89 13.61 -8.62 41.06
N SER A 90 12.37 -8.22 40.84
CA SER A 90 11.21 -8.73 41.57
C SER A 90 10.60 -10.01 40.98
N SER A 91 11.05 -10.44 39.81
CA SER A 91 10.47 -11.61 39.12
C SER A 91 10.91 -12.93 39.76
N PRO A 92 10.01 -13.94 39.90
CA PRO A 92 10.37 -15.27 40.40
C PRO A 92 11.42 -16.01 39.55
N TRP A 93 11.55 -15.64 38.27
CA TRP A 93 12.47 -16.26 37.31
C TRP A 93 13.76 -15.47 37.11
N LYS A 94 14.04 -14.43 37.89
CA LYS A 94 15.23 -13.58 37.76
C LYS A 94 16.52 -14.38 37.55
N GLU A 95 16.75 -15.41 38.37
CA GLU A 95 17.97 -16.23 38.34
C GLU A 95 18.08 -17.12 37.08
N ARG A 96 16.99 -17.34 36.35
CA ARG A 96 16.97 -18.04 35.05
C ARG A 96 17.26 -17.13 33.86
N ILE A 97 17.23 -15.82 34.06
CA ILE A 97 17.44 -14.82 33.00
C ILE A 97 18.88 -14.32 33.06
N SER A 98 19.65 -14.58 32.01
CA SER A 98 21.01 -14.06 31.90
C SER A 98 21.01 -12.54 31.69
N ARG A 99 22.13 -11.89 32.01
CA ARG A 99 22.29 -10.43 31.78
C ARG A 99 22.17 -10.07 30.30
N GLU A 100 22.63 -10.94 29.40
CA GLU A 100 22.49 -10.76 27.95
C GLU A 100 21.03 -10.79 27.53
N LEU A 101 20.27 -11.77 28.01
CA LEU A 101 18.85 -11.89 27.73
C LEU A 101 18.06 -10.70 28.32
N PHE A 102 18.40 -10.26 29.53
CA PHE A 102 17.84 -9.05 30.11
C PHE A 102 18.07 -7.82 29.21
N ARG A 103 19.32 -7.60 28.78
CA ARG A 103 19.70 -6.47 27.92
C ARG A 103 18.94 -6.46 26.60
N ASN A 104 18.76 -7.63 25.97
CA ASN A 104 18.17 -7.70 24.63
C ASN A 104 16.65 -7.85 24.62
N GLU A 105 16.04 -8.41 25.67
CA GLU A 105 14.65 -8.89 25.61
C GLU A 105 13.74 -8.33 26.72
N ILE A 106 14.29 -7.69 27.76
CA ILE A 106 13.51 -7.04 28.84
C ILE A 106 13.75 -5.52 28.85
N LEU A 107 15.02 -5.12 28.84
CA LEU A 107 15.49 -3.75 28.94
C LEU A 107 15.03 -2.82 27.80
N PRO A 108 14.93 -3.26 26.52
CA PRO A 108 14.58 -2.35 25.43
C PRO A 108 13.25 -1.66 25.64
N TYR A 109 13.21 -0.34 25.36
CA TYR A 109 12.02 0.51 25.48
C TYR A 109 11.13 0.48 24.24
N ALA A 110 11.57 -0.18 23.17
CA ALA A 110 10.86 -0.35 21.92
C ALA A 110 11.16 -1.74 21.33
N SER A 111 10.30 -2.19 20.43
CA SER A 111 10.42 -3.42 19.68
C SER A 111 10.77 -3.17 18.21
N ILE A 112 10.23 -2.13 17.59
CA ILE A 112 10.39 -1.80 16.16
C ILE A 112 10.52 -0.27 15.99
N ASN A 113 9.75 0.31 15.05
CA ASN A 113 9.69 1.74 14.76
C ASN A 113 8.48 2.45 15.39
N GLU A 114 7.86 1.87 16.42
CA GLU A 114 6.70 2.45 17.11
C GLU A 114 7.04 3.79 17.82
N ARG A 115 6.01 4.61 18.11
CA ARG A 115 6.19 5.85 18.88
C ARG A 115 6.88 5.54 20.22
N ARG A 116 7.89 6.34 20.60
CA ARG A 116 8.59 6.20 21.88
C ARG A 116 7.72 6.74 23.01
N ASP A 117 7.10 5.83 23.76
CA ASP A 117 6.23 6.15 24.89
C ASP A 117 6.85 5.73 26.22
N ALA A 118 6.65 6.55 27.26
CA ALA A 118 7.03 6.21 28.64
C ALA A 118 6.00 5.24 29.26
N TRP A 119 5.91 4.05 28.69
CA TRP A 119 4.90 3.03 29.04
C TRP A 119 5.30 2.19 30.26
N ARG A 120 6.61 2.02 30.51
CA ARG A 120 7.10 0.96 31.40
C ARG A 120 6.62 1.10 32.83
N ARG A 121 6.59 2.32 33.36
CA ARG A 121 6.10 2.58 34.70
C ARG A 121 4.61 2.25 34.85
N ASP A 122 3.77 2.82 33.98
CA ASP A 122 2.32 2.57 33.98
C ASP A 122 2.04 1.07 33.84
N PHE A 123 2.67 0.41 32.88
CA PHE A 123 2.45 -1.02 32.63
C PHE A 123 2.96 -1.89 33.77
N HIS A 124 4.06 -1.52 34.44
CA HIS A 124 4.55 -2.24 35.61
C HIS A 124 3.53 -2.16 36.75
N GLU A 125 3.04 -0.96 37.05
CA GLU A 125 2.06 -0.72 38.12
C GLU A 125 0.72 -1.41 37.82
N ARG A 126 0.29 -1.41 36.56
CA ARG A 126 -0.98 -1.98 36.10
C ARG A 126 -0.98 -3.49 36.01
N PHE A 127 0.11 -4.10 35.51
CA PHE A 127 0.11 -5.52 35.13
C PHE A 127 0.84 -6.43 36.11
N SER A 128 1.76 -5.93 36.94
CA SER A 128 2.41 -6.76 37.97
C SER A 128 1.41 -7.48 38.89
N PRO A 129 0.28 -6.87 39.32
CA PRO A 129 -0.72 -7.57 40.12
C PRO A 129 -1.40 -8.74 39.40
N LEU A 130 -1.48 -8.72 38.07
CA LEU A 130 -2.14 -9.76 37.29
C LEU A 130 -1.36 -11.07 37.30
N VAL A 131 -0.02 -10.98 37.42
CA VAL A 131 0.93 -12.11 37.33
C VAL A 131 1.63 -12.39 38.66
N ALA A 132 1.14 -11.84 39.77
CA ALA A 132 1.79 -11.97 41.09
C ALA A 132 2.01 -13.43 41.52
N GLU A 133 1.11 -14.33 41.12
CA GLU A 133 1.17 -15.76 41.43
C GLU A 133 1.84 -16.61 40.33
N ALA A 134 2.24 -16.00 39.22
CA ALA A 134 2.86 -16.72 38.11
C ALA A 134 4.27 -17.20 38.49
N LYS A 135 4.58 -18.46 38.17
CA LYS A 135 5.84 -19.11 38.55
C LYS A 135 6.85 -19.16 37.42
N SER A 136 6.41 -18.95 36.19
CA SER A 136 7.27 -18.92 35.01
C SER A 136 6.95 -17.76 34.06
N PRO A 137 7.91 -17.34 33.23
CA PRO A 137 7.68 -16.39 32.16
C PRO A 137 6.52 -16.80 31.23
N ALA A 138 6.41 -18.09 30.89
CA ALA A 138 5.33 -18.56 30.02
C ALA A 138 3.95 -18.41 30.66
N GLU A 139 3.81 -18.79 31.94
CA GLU A 139 2.56 -18.63 32.69
C GLU A 139 2.16 -17.14 32.79
N ALA A 140 3.13 -16.27 33.11
CA ALA A 140 2.90 -14.83 33.17
C ALA A 140 2.46 -14.27 31.80
N ALA A 141 3.11 -14.66 30.72
CA ALA A 141 2.75 -14.23 29.37
C ALA A 141 1.35 -14.70 28.95
N ALA A 142 0.97 -15.95 29.26
CA ALA A 142 -0.36 -16.47 28.99
C ALA A 142 -1.44 -15.67 29.75
N ILE A 143 -1.21 -15.38 31.04
CA ILE A 143 -2.11 -14.55 31.84
C ILE A 143 -2.25 -13.14 31.25
N LEU A 144 -1.15 -12.51 30.84
CA LEU A 144 -1.16 -11.19 30.23
C LEU A 144 -1.94 -11.19 28.91
N ASN A 145 -1.69 -12.16 28.03
CA ASN A 145 -2.38 -12.26 26.75
C ASN A 145 -3.91 -12.42 26.91
N GLN A 146 -4.35 -13.14 27.95
CA GLN A 146 -5.77 -13.29 28.27
C GLN A 146 -6.41 -12.01 28.83
N LYS A 147 -5.66 -11.20 29.59
CA LYS A 147 -6.26 -10.13 30.42
C LYS A 147 -5.99 -8.70 29.93
N VAL A 148 -4.85 -8.46 29.29
CA VAL A 148 -4.38 -7.09 28.97
C VAL A 148 -5.31 -6.42 27.97
N PHE A 149 -5.64 -7.05 26.84
CA PHE A 149 -6.41 -6.41 25.77
C PHE A 149 -7.83 -6.00 26.19
N PRO A 150 -8.63 -6.84 26.88
CA PRO A 150 -9.92 -6.40 27.43
C PRO A 150 -9.76 -5.28 28.46
N LEU A 151 -8.70 -5.33 29.29
CA LEU A 151 -8.46 -4.36 30.35
C LEU A 151 -8.08 -2.98 29.81
N VAL A 152 -7.37 -2.92 28.68
CA VAL A 152 -7.02 -1.65 28.03
C VAL A 152 -7.99 -1.25 26.90
N GLY A 153 -9.01 -2.07 26.61
CA GLY A 153 -10.03 -1.76 25.60
C GLY A 153 -9.53 -1.81 24.15
N VAL A 154 -8.50 -2.61 23.86
CA VAL A 154 -7.91 -2.71 22.52
C VAL A 154 -8.34 -4.00 21.83
N ARG A 155 -8.69 -3.93 20.56
CA ARG A 155 -9.00 -5.10 19.71
C ARG A 155 -8.31 -5.01 18.36
N TYR A 156 -8.15 -6.16 17.70
CA TYR A 156 -7.67 -6.20 16.33
C TYR A 156 -8.61 -5.42 15.38
N SER A 157 -8.03 -4.65 14.46
CA SER A 157 -8.72 -4.06 13.33
C SER A 157 -7.74 -3.61 12.25
N THR A 158 -8.16 -3.68 10.99
CA THR A 158 -7.45 -3.06 9.85
C THR A 158 -7.79 -1.58 9.65
N LYS A 159 -8.80 -1.05 10.37
CA LYS A 159 -9.26 0.37 10.30
C LYS A 159 -8.46 1.33 11.18
N ARG A 160 -7.41 0.83 11.84
CA ARG A 160 -6.43 1.58 12.64
C ARG A 160 -5.65 2.62 11.82
N ARG A 161 -5.08 3.62 12.50
CA ARG A 161 -4.36 4.76 11.90
C ARG A 161 -3.07 4.36 11.16
N LYS A 162 -2.27 3.47 11.76
CA LYS A 162 -1.01 2.93 11.21
C LYS A 162 -0.76 1.51 11.75
N ALA A 163 0.11 0.72 11.13
CA ALA A 163 0.31 -0.68 11.53
C ALA A 163 1.15 -0.81 12.82
N ASP A 164 2.20 -0.01 12.92
CA ASP A 164 3.26 0.06 13.94
C ASP A 164 2.91 0.97 15.13
N GLN A 165 1.66 0.90 15.60
CA GLN A 165 1.22 1.66 16.77
C GLN A 165 1.97 1.24 18.03
N SER A 166 2.37 2.22 18.84
CA SER A 166 2.82 1.99 20.22
C SER A 166 1.66 1.47 21.10
N PRO A 167 1.93 1.05 22.34
CA PRO A 167 0.86 0.65 23.26
C PRO A 167 -0.15 1.78 23.50
N TYR A 168 0.31 3.01 23.74
CA TYR A 168 -0.61 4.13 23.98
C TYR A 168 -1.36 4.54 22.70
N GLU A 169 -0.75 4.53 21.52
CA GLU A 169 -1.50 4.78 20.27
C GLU A 169 -2.60 3.74 20.04
N SER A 170 -2.36 2.49 20.42
CA SER A 170 -3.35 1.40 20.35
C SER A 170 -4.48 1.63 21.37
N MET A 171 -4.14 2.03 22.60
CA MET A 171 -5.09 2.32 23.68
C MET A 171 -5.95 3.56 23.40
N GLU A 172 -5.37 4.61 22.84
CA GLU A 172 -6.05 5.86 22.45
C GLU A 172 -7.16 5.61 21.43
N THR A 173 -6.93 4.66 20.50
CA THR A 173 -7.88 4.37 19.41
C THR A 173 -8.78 3.16 19.71
N GLY A 174 -8.40 2.30 20.65
CA GLY A 174 -9.04 1.01 20.91
C GLY A 174 -8.85 -0.02 19.80
N LEU A 175 -8.03 0.29 18.78
CA LEU A 175 -7.85 -0.52 17.57
C LEU A 175 -6.35 -0.69 17.28
N ALA A 176 -5.94 -1.91 16.95
CA ALA A 176 -4.57 -2.21 16.57
C ALA A 176 -4.48 -3.29 15.47
N SER A 177 -3.39 -3.29 14.72
CA SER A 177 -3.04 -4.41 13.83
C SER A 177 -2.35 -5.54 14.62
N CYS A 178 -2.05 -6.69 14.00
CA CYS A 178 -1.25 -7.74 14.64
C CYS A 178 0.12 -7.23 15.12
N THR A 179 0.73 -6.29 14.38
CA THR A 179 1.94 -5.58 14.79
C THR A 179 1.72 -4.79 16.09
N GLY A 180 0.70 -3.92 16.14
CA GLY A 180 0.42 -3.10 17.33
C GLY A 180 0.01 -3.93 18.55
N LEU A 181 -0.77 -5.00 18.35
CA LEU A 181 -1.12 -5.94 19.43
C LEU A 181 0.13 -6.65 19.96
N SER A 182 1.05 -7.05 19.09
CA SER A 182 2.31 -7.70 19.49
C SER A 182 3.20 -6.75 20.29
N VAL A 183 3.36 -5.50 19.84
CA VAL A 183 4.09 -4.46 20.59
C VAL A 183 3.50 -4.28 21.99
N LEU A 184 2.16 -4.15 22.07
CA LEU A 184 1.47 -3.98 23.35
C LEU A 184 1.68 -5.17 24.30
N LEU A 185 1.58 -6.41 23.81
CA LEU A 185 1.81 -7.60 24.63
C LEU A 185 3.27 -7.73 25.06
N ILE A 186 4.23 -7.41 24.18
CA ILE A 186 5.67 -7.41 24.51
C ILE A 186 5.95 -6.41 25.62
N ASP A 187 5.43 -5.19 25.51
CA ASP A 187 5.63 -4.16 26.52
C ASP A 187 4.97 -4.53 27.85
N ALA A 188 3.80 -5.17 27.82
CA ALA A 188 3.17 -5.73 29.01
C ALA A 188 4.01 -6.85 29.66
N CYS A 189 4.64 -7.72 28.85
CA CYS A 189 5.54 -8.77 29.33
C CYS A 189 6.81 -8.17 29.95
N ARG A 190 7.44 -7.24 29.23
CA ARG A 190 8.68 -6.57 29.66
C ARG A 190 8.49 -5.71 30.90
N SER A 191 7.30 -5.15 31.13
CA SER A 191 6.99 -4.37 32.33
C SER A 191 6.94 -5.21 33.61
N VAL A 192 6.74 -6.53 33.50
CA VAL A 192 6.72 -7.49 34.62
C VAL A 192 7.94 -8.41 34.63
N GLY A 193 8.95 -8.13 33.81
CA GLY A 193 10.22 -8.85 33.79
C GLY A 193 10.21 -10.14 32.96
N VAL A 194 9.20 -10.37 32.13
CA VAL A 194 9.16 -11.50 31.17
C VAL A 194 9.99 -11.11 29.94
N PRO A 195 11.02 -11.89 29.55
CA PRO A 195 11.74 -11.66 28.31
C PRO A 195 10.85 -11.99 27.11
N ALA A 196 10.60 -10.99 26.26
CA ALA A 196 9.69 -11.08 25.13
C ALA A 196 10.23 -10.33 23.92
N ARG A 197 9.93 -10.84 22.72
CA ARG A 197 10.34 -10.21 21.45
C ARG A 197 9.33 -10.32 20.34
N PHE A 198 9.45 -9.40 19.41
CA PHE A 198 8.61 -9.31 18.22
C PHE A 198 9.07 -10.31 17.17
N VAL A 199 8.13 -11.03 16.58
CA VAL A 199 8.39 -12.00 15.52
C VAL A 199 7.41 -11.77 14.39
N GLY A 200 7.84 -11.99 13.16
CA GLY A 200 6.93 -11.94 12.03
C GLY A 200 7.47 -12.56 10.77
N THR A 201 6.55 -12.73 9.82
CA THR A 201 6.85 -13.08 8.44
C THR A 201 6.37 -11.95 7.51
N PRO A 202 7.20 -11.48 6.55
CA PRO A 202 6.80 -10.45 5.60
C PRO A 202 5.72 -10.92 4.63
N LEU A 203 5.76 -12.20 4.29
CA LEU A 203 4.83 -12.82 3.38
C LEU A 203 4.80 -14.33 3.66
N TRP A 204 3.63 -14.86 3.99
CA TRP A 204 3.46 -16.31 4.09
C TRP A 204 3.89 -17.01 2.79
N ALA A 205 4.41 -18.23 2.88
CA ALA A 205 4.87 -19.01 1.73
C ALA A 205 3.75 -19.30 0.69
N ASP A 206 2.48 -19.18 1.08
CA ASP A 206 1.31 -19.29 0.18
C ASP A 206 0.90 -17.95 -0.46
N GLY A 207 1.62 -16.86 -0.17
CA GLY A 207 1.37 -15.51 -0.66
C GLY A 207 0.29 -14.73 0.08
N SER A 208 -0.26 -15.23 1.20
CA SER A 208 -1.45 -14.63 1.83
C SER A 208 -1.18 -13.40 2.72
N GLY A 209 -0.12 -12.64 2.45
CA GLY A 209 0.26 -11.44 3.22
C GLY A 209 1.16 -11.73 4.43
N ASN A 210 1.39 -10.70 5.25
CA ASN A 210 2.24 -10.76 6.44
C ASN A 210 1.48 -11.19 7.70
N HIS A 211 2.22 -11.46 8.78
CA HIS A 211 1.68 -11.55 10.14
C HIS A 211 2.80 -11.32 11.18
N SER A 212 2.42 -10.86 12.37
CA SER A 212 3.33 -10.63 13.49
C SER A 212 2.76 -11.20 14.79
N TRP A 213 3.64 -11.74 15.62
CA TRP A 213 3.30 -12.37 16.90
C TRP A 213 4.46 -12.19 17.91
N VAL A 214 4.33 -12.84 19.07
CA VAL A 214 5.27 -12.67 20.18
C VAL A 214 5.98 -13.98 20.50
N GLU A 215 7.27 -13.90 20.76
CA GLU A 215 8.03 -14.96 21.40
C GLU A 215 8.39 -14.61 22.85
N ILE A 216 8.28 -15.60 23.73
CA ILE A 216 8.51 -15.54 25.16
C ILE A 216 9.64 -16.52 25.51
N TRP A 217 10.60 -16.08 26.30
CA TRP A 217 11.65 -16.97 26.79
C TRP A 217 11.27 -17.62 28.13
N ASP A 218 11.19 -18.95 28.16
CA ASP A 218 11.06 -19.78 29.36
C ASP A 218 11.86 -21.08 29.19
N ASP A 219 13.15 -21.04 29.51
CA ASP A 219 14.11 -22.13 29.25
C ASP A 219 14.17 -22.57 27.76
N GLY A 220 13.81 -21.65 26.88
CA GLY A 220 13.64 -21.84 25.44
C GLY A 220 12.72 -20.75 24.88
N TRP A 221 12.71 -20.56 23.56
CA TRP A 221 11.79 -19.61 22.91
C TRP A 221 10.47 -20.29 22.56
N HIS A 222 9.38 -19.80 23.12
CA HIS A 222 8.00 -20.23 22.87
C HIS A 222 7.21 -19.10 22.20
N PHE A 223 6.22 -19.40 21.37
CA PHE A 223 5.43 -18.37 20.66
C PHE A 223 3.97 -18.29 21.10
N THR A 224 3.36 -17.12 20.93
CA THR A 224 1.91 -16.90 21.10
C THR A 224 1.43 -15.76 20.20
N GLY A 225 0.18 -15.86 19.72
CA GLY A 225 -0.49 -14.79 19.01
C GLY A 225 -0.97 -13.69 19.97
N ALA A 226 -0.84 -12.42 19.58
CA ALA A 226 -1.23 -11.31 20.44
C ALA A 226 -2.74 -11.04 20.37
N ALA A 227 -3.41 -11.04 21.52
CA ALA A 227 -4.87 -11.01 21.67
C ALA A 227 -5.57 -12.28 21.15
N GLU A 228 -4.82 -13.38 21.05
CA GLU A 228 -5.28 -14.68 20.55
C GLU A 228 -4.98 -15.79 21.59
N PRO A 229 -5.50 -15.68 22.83
CA PRO A 229 -5.11 -16.57 23.91
C PRO A 229 -5.53 -18.01 23.65
N THR A 230 -4.61 -18.95 23.89
CA THR A 230 -4.81 -20.41 23.79
C THR A 230 -4.94 -21.07 25.16
N GLY A 231 -5.62 -20.39 26.09
CA GLY A 231 -5.60 -20.75 27.51
C GLY A 231 -4.21 -20.52 28.08
N ASP A 232 -3.67 -21.53 28.77
CA ASP A 232 -2.36 -21.46 29.43
C ASP A 232 -1.22 -21.99 28.54
N ASP A 233 -1.54 -22.49 27.34
CA ASP A 233 -0.57 -23.06 26.42
C ASP A 233 0.12 -21.98 25.57
N LEU A 234 1.45 -22.06 25.45
CA LEU A 234 2.21 -21.43 24.37
C LEU A 234 2.46 -22.44 23.23
N ASP A 235 3.10 -22.01 22.14
CA ASP A 235 3.38 -22.78 20.91
C ASP A 235 2.12 -23.31 20.21
N ARG A 236 0.98 -22.68 20.48
CA ARG A 236 -0.29 -22.93 19.83
C ARG A 236 -0.81 -21.62 19.28
N ALA A 237 -1.04 -21.57 17.98
CA ALA A 237 -1.69 -20.45 17.31
C ALA A 237 -2.39 -20.93 16.03
N TRP A 238 -3.31 -20.12 15.51
CA TRP A 238 -3.97 -20.44 14.25
C TRP A 238 -2.99 -20.48 13.07
N PHE A 239 -1.84 -19.79 13.18
CA PHE A 239 -0.82 -19.69 12.13
C PHE A 239 0.25 -20.78 12.16
N THR A 240 0.28 -21.68 13.17
CA THR A 240 1.36 -22.66 13.33
C THR A 240 1.62 -23.48 12.06
N GLY A 241 0.56 -23.90 11.37
CA GLY A 241 0.69 -24.63 10.11
C GLY A 241 1.28 -23.81 8.96
N ARG A 242 1.04 -22.49 8.92
CA ARG A 242 1.65 -21.64 7.88
C ARG A 242 3.11 -21.35 8.20
N ALA A 243 3.40 -21.12 9.48
CA ALA A 243 4.76 -20.92 9.96
C ALA A 243 5.66 -22.12 9.65
N SER A 244 5.14 -23.35 9.68
CA SER A 244 5.92 -24.54 9.30
C SER A 244 6.26 -24.66 7.81
N LYS A 245 5.68 -23.81 6.96
CA LYS A 245 5.99 -23.70 5.52
C LYS A 245 6.93 -22.55 5.19
N ALA A 246 7.37 -21.78 6.19
CA ALA A 246 8.34 -20.71 5.99
C ALA A 246 9.66 -21.22 5.39
N ILE A 247 10.33 -20.38 4.62
CA ILE A 247 11.52 -20.74 3.85
C ILE A 247 12.75 -20.16 4.56
N PRO A 248 13.65 -21.00 5.12
CA PRO A 248 14.85 -20.51 5.79
C PRO A 248 15.72 -19.65 4.86
N ALA A 249 16.29 -18.57 5.40
CA ALA A 249 17.13 -17.61 4.69
C ALA A 249 16.45 -16.87 3.51
N ASP A 250 15.13 -16.95 3.35
CA ASP A 250 14.36 -16.16 2.39
C ASP A 250 13.87 -14.86 3.05
N GLU A 251 14.26 -13.70 2.50
CA GLU A 251 13.91 -12.40 3.07
C GLU A 251 12.40 -12.08 3.04
N ARG A 252 11.62 -12.74 2.20
CA ARG A 252 10.17 -12.55 2.08
C ARG A 252 9.38 -13.59 2.83
N HIS A 253 9.81 -14.85 2.77
CA HIS A 253 9.06 -16.01 3.26
C HIS A 253 9.65 -16.65 4.52
N GLY A 254 10.75 -16.09 5.04
CA GLY A 254 11.31 -16.45 6.33
C GLY A 254 10.49 -15.92 7.51
N ILE A 255 10.88 -16.36 8.70
CA ILE A 255 10.40 -15.86 9.98
C ILE A 255 11.56 -15.23 10.71
N PHE A 256 11.40 -13.96 11.07
CA PHE A 256 12.43 -13.16 11.71
C PHE A 256 11.96 -12.74 13.09
N ALA A 257 12.87 -12.77 14.06
CA ALA A 257 12.62 -12.21 15.39
C ALA A 257 13.50 -10.97 15.59
N VAL A 258 12.89 -9.87 16.02
CA VAL A 258 13.59 -8.60 16.24
C VAL A 258 14.63 -8.75 17.36
N SER A 259 15.78 -8.13 17.15
CA SER A 259 16.86 -8.00 18.13
C SER A 259 17.16 -6.53 18.33
N PHE A 260 17.25 -6.08 19.59
CA PHE A 260 17.70 -4.72 19.88
C PHE A 260 19.20 -4.57 19.62
N LYS A 261 19.98 -5.60 19.99
CA LYS A 261 21.38 -5.76 19.61
C LYS A 261 21.47 -5.79 18.08
N HIS A 262 22.46 -5.06 17.56
CA HIS A 262 22.76 -5.07 16.14
C HIS A 262 23.17 -6.49 15.67
N THR A 263 22.56 -6.94 14.60
CA THR A 263 22.87 -8.20 13.91
C THR A 263 23.10 -7.92 12.43
N LEU A 264 23.57 -8.93 11.68
CA LEU A 264 23.69 -8.80 10.22
C LEU A 264 22.34 -8.80 9.50
N GLN A 265 21.34 -9.45 10.08
CA GLN A 265 20.00 -9.56 9.51
C GLN A 265 19.15 -8.35 9.94
N ARG A 266 18.46 -7.75 8.98
CA ARG A 266 17.46 -6.69 9.25
C ARG A 266 16.08 -7.30 9.40
N PHE A 267 15.22 -6.66 10.19
CA PHE A 267 13.81 -7.01 10.21
C PHE A 267 13.11 -6.40 8.99
N PRO A 268 12.50 -7.21 8.11
CA PRO A 268 11.75 -6.74 6.95
C PRO A 268 10.43 -6.04 7.37
N LEU A 269 10.50 -4.73 7.64
CA LEU A 269 9.32 -3.90 7.91
C LEU A 269 8.55 -3.66 6.60
N VAL A 270 7.50 -4.45 6.37
CA VAL A 270 6.65 -4.36 5.17
C VAL A 270 5.98 -3.00 4.94
N TRP A 271 5.83 -2.17 5.97
CA TRP A 271 5.34 -0.78 5.88
C TRP A 271 6.46 0.27 5.78
N HIS A 272 7.72 -0.12 5.98
CA HIS A 272 8.89 0.74 5.86
C HIS A 272 10.08 -0.05 5.28
N PRO A 273 10.03 -0.47 3.99
CA PRO A 273 11.01 -1.40 3.43
C PRO A 273 12.46 -0.89 3.46
N GLU A 274 12.64 0.42 3.43
CA GLU A 274 13.95 1.08 3.49
C GLU A 274 14.53 1.19 4.90
N ALA A 275 13.85 0.67 5.94
CA ALA A 275 14.35 0.75 7.31
C ALA A 275 15.61 -0.10 7.47
N ASP A 276 16.71 0.56 7.83
CA ASP A 276 18.01 -0.07 8.04
C ASP A 276 18.40 -0.18 9.52
N PHE A 277 17.50 0.21 10.42
CA PHE A 277 17.76 0.42 11.85
C PHE A 277 17.03 -0.54 12.79
N VAL A 278 16.23 -1.48 12.26
CA VAL A 278 15.62 -2.57 13.03
C VAL A 278 16.30 -3.88 12.67
N PHE A 279 16.96 -4.49 13.65
CA PHE A 279 17.75 -5.70 13.48
C PHE A 279 16.95 -6.94 13.85
N ALA A 280 17.35 -8.10 13.36
CA ALA A 280 16.66 -9.35 13.59
C ALA A 280 17.59 -10.56 13.58
N VAL A 281 17.05 -11.70 13.94
CA VAL A 281 17.64 -13.02 13.70
C VAL A 281 16.66 -13.86 12.90
N ASP A 282 17.16 -14.64 11.94
CA ASP A 282 16.35 -15.65 11.26
C ASP A 282 16.06 -16.79 12.24
N VAL A 283 14.77 -17.04 12.46
CA VAL A 283 14.29 -18.05 13.40
C VAL A 283 13.41 -19.10 12.73
N THR A 284 13.38 -19.10 11.40
CA THR A 284 12.55 -19.98 10.57
C THR A 284 12.69 -21.44 10.94
N GLY A 285 13.92 -21.90 11.23
CA GLY A 285 14.19 -23.28 11.60
C GLY A 285 13.40 -23.77 12.82
N ARG A 286 13.00 -22.89 13.74
CA ARG A 286 12.19 -23.26 14.92
C ARG A 286 10.73 -23.54 14.58
N TYR A 287 10.24 -23.03 13.46
CA TYR A 287 8.85 -23.20 13.03
C TYR A 287 8.69 -24.33 12.01
N VAL A 288 9.73 -24.62 11.21
CA VAL A 288 9.71 -25.68 10.19
C VAL A 288 9.87 -27.09 10.80
N ALA A 289 10.43 -27.19 12.01
CA ALA A 289 10.60 -28.45 12.72
C ALA A 289 9.30 -28.89 13.43
N GLY A 290 8.35 -29.43 12.68
CA GLY A 290 7.17 -30.04 13.27
C GLY A 290 6.28 -30.77 12.27
N ASP A 291 6.26 -32.10 12.33
CA ASP A 291 5.13 -32.89 11.86
C ASP A 291 3.96 -32.61 12.80
N LEU A 292 3.16 -31.61 12.46
CA LEU A 292 1.86 -31.42 13.10
C LEU A 292 0.99 -32.66 12.74
N PRO A 293 0.32 -33.28 13.72
CA PRO A 293 -0.49 -34.46 13.47
C PRO A 293 -1.75 -34.06 12.71
N TRP A 294 -1.81 -34.39 11.42
CA TRP A 294 -3.01 -34.26 10.60
C TRP A 294 -3.43 -35.63 10.04
N PRO A 295 -4.72 -35.81 9.68
CA PRO A 295 -5.16 -37.05 9.06
C PRO A 295 -4.43 -37.32 7.74
N ASP A 296 -3.83 -38.51 7.60
CA ASP A 296 -3.12 -38.93 6.38
C ASP A 296 -3.99 -38.75 5.13
N GLY A 297 -3.40 -38.18 4.08
CA GLY A 297 -4.07 -37.95 2.80
C GLY A 297 -5.02 -36.73 2.76
N THR A 298 -4.99 -35.86 3.77
CA THR A 298 -5.75 -34.59 3.76
C THR A 298 -4.83 -33.37 3.57
N VAL A 299 -5.41 -32.27 3.10
CA VAL A 299 -4.80 -30.94 3.02
C VAL A 299 -5.64 -29.92 3.77
N ARG A 300 -5.06 -28.78 4.13
CA ARG A 300 -5.76 -27.72 4.85
C ARG A 300 -6.60 -26.90 3.90
N VAL A 301 -7.83 -26.64 4.31
CA VAL A 301 -8.77 -25.77 3.61
C VAL A 301 -9.27 -24.73 4.60
N ARG A 302 -9.10 -23.46 4.23
CA ARG A 302 -9.49 -22.30 5.02
C ARG A 302 -10.88 -21.84 4.59
N PHE A 303 -11.65 -21.33 5.54
CA PHE A 303 -13.00 -20.83 5.30
C PHE A 303 -13.14 -19.42 5.85
N CYS A 304 -13.58 -18.51 4.98
CA CYS A 304 -13.96 -17.14 5.36
C CYS A 304 -15.40 -16.90 4.93
N ALA A 305 -16.21 -16.25 5.75
CA ALA A 305 -17.50 -15.71 5.31
C ALA A 305 -17.39 -14.18 5.28
N THR A 306 -17.83 -13.54 4.20
CA THR A 306 -17.65 -12.09 3.99
C THR A 306 -18.92 -11.42 3.46
N ASP A 307 -19.25 -10.23 3.98
CA ASP A 307 -20.26 -9.34 3.41
C ASP A 307 -19.63 -7.98 3.08
N ALA A 308 -19.73 -7.58 1.81
CA ALA A 308 -18.97 -6.46 1.24
C ALA A 308 -17.47 -6.51 1.62
N ASP A 309 -17.06 -5.73 2.61
CA ASP A 309 -15.69 -5.59 3.10
C ASP A 309 -15.47 -6.13 4.54
N SER A 310 -16.48 -6.79 5.11
CA SER A 310 -16.46 -7.27 6.50
C SER A 310 -16.52 -8.80 6.57
N ARG A 311 -15.69 -9.39 7.43
CA ARG A 311 -15.69 -10.81 7.76
C ARG A 311 -16.78 -11.11 8.79
N LEU A 312 -17.50 -12.20 8.57
CA LEU A 312 -18.62 -12.62 9.39
C LEU A 312 -18.28 -13.88 10.20
N ALA A 313 -18.62 -13.85 11.48
CA ALA A 313 -18.51 -15.00 12.37
C ALA A 313 -19.81 -15.80 12.39
N GLY A 314 -19.81 -17.03 11.90
CA GLY A 314 -21.00 -17.89 11.87
C GLY A 314 -20.66 -19.36 11.79
N ARG A 315 -21.66 -20.22 12.00
CA ARG A 315 -21.48 -21.68 12.01
C ARG A 315 -21.25 -22.17 10.59
N LEU A 316 -20.18 -22.91 10.36
CA LEU A 316 -19.87 -23.61 9.12
C LEU A 316 -20.04 -25.12 9.29
N THR A 317 -20.59 -25.78 8.28
CA THR A 317 -20.67 -27.24 8.13
C THR A 317 -20.22 -27.60 6.72
N VAL A 318 -19.28 -28.53 6.57
CA VAL A 318 -18.82 -29.03 5.26
C VAL A 318 -19.32 -30.45 5.06
N LEU A 319 -19.92 -30.70 3.89
CA LEU A 319 -20.48 -31.97 3.48
C LEU A 319 -19.67 -32.54 2.30
N ASP A 320 -19.48 -33.86 2.26
CA ASP A 320 -18.92 -34.56 1.09
C ASP A 320 -19.96 -34.72 -0.03
N ALA A 321 -19.53 -35.30 -1.17
CA ALA A 321 -20.40 -35.56 -2.32
C ALA A 321 -21.61 -36.48 -2.04
N LYS A 322 -21.61 -37.23 -0.93
CA LYS A 322 -22.72 -38.08 -0.48
C LYS A 322 -23.62 -37.38 0.55
N GLY A 323 -23.35 -36.10 0.84
CA GLY A 323 -24.07 -35.31 1.85
C GLY A 323 -23.68 -35.63 3.29
N LYS A 324 -22.60 -36.40 3.52
CA LYS A 324 -22.11 -36.70 4.87
C LYS A 324 -21.29 -35.52 5.37
N ARG A 325 -21.57 -35.07 6.60
CA ARG A 325 -20.78 -34.03 7.27
C ARG A 325 -19.36 -34.53 7.57
N VAL A 326 -18.36 -33.78 7.10
CA VAL A 326 -16.94 -34.08 7.26
C VAL A 326 -16.20 -33.06 8.12
N PHE A 327 -16.73 -31.84 8.26
CA PHE A 327 -16.14 -30.79 9.10
C PHE A 327 -17.23 -29.84 9.61
N GLU A 328 -17.05 -29.28 10.80
CA GLU A 328 -17.85 -28.17 11.31
C GLU A 328 -17.01 -27.24 12.17
N GLY A 329 -17.38 -25.96 12.23
CA GLY A 329 -16.68 -24.96 13.02
C GLY A 329 -17.34 -23.59 12.97
N GLN A 330 -16.65 -22.56 13.43
CA GLN A 330 -17.13 -21.17 13.39
C GLN A 330 -16.14 -20.29 12.62
N THR A 331 -16.61 -19.59 11.59
CA THR A 331 -15.77 -18.64 10.83
C THR A 331 -15.38 -17.45 11.71
N ARG A 332 -14.28 -16.78 11.34
CA ARG A 332 -13.76 -15.61 12.05
C ARG A 332 -14.32 -14.32 11.47
N GLY A 333 -14.68 -13.38 12.35
CA GLY A 333 -15.14 -12.04 11.97
C GLY A 333 -14.03 -10.99 11.99
N ASP A 334 -14.35 -9.72 11.74
CA ASP A 334 -13.39 -8.61 11.62
C ASP A 334 -12.50 -8.35 12.86
N ASN A 335 -12.89 -8.87 14.02
CA ASN A 335 -12.13 -8.73 15.25
C ASN A 335 -10.97 -9.73 15.38
N PHE A 336 -10.78 -10.60 14.39
CA PHE A 336 -9.67 -11.55 14.30
C PHE A 336 -8.68 -11.10 13.22
N ASP A 337 -7.43 -11.54 13.33
CA ASP A 337 -6.41 -11.28 12.32
C ASP A 337 -6.93 -11.61 10.90
N ALA A 338 -6.59 -10.78 9.91
CA ALA A 338 -7.08 -10.95 8.54
C ALA A 338 -6.70 -12.32 7.94
N ASN A 339 -5.63 -12.93 8.45
CA ASN A 339 -5.16 -14.24 8.08
C ASN A 339 -5.70 -15.39 8.97
N ASP A 340 -6.28 -15.11 10.15
CA ASP A 340 -6.91 -16.12 11.01
C ASP A 340 -8.22 -16.58 10.38
N HIS A 341 -8.22 -17.77 9.78
CA HIS A 341 -9.39 -18.39 9.16
C HIS A 341 -9.77 -19.66 9.89
N LEU A 342 -11.07 -20.00 9.86
CA LEU A 342 -11.49 -21.34 10.24
C LEU A 342 -10.84 -22.34 9.27
N THR A 343 -10.09 -23.30 9.80
CA THR A 343 -9.35 -24.27 9.00
C THR A 343 -9.88 -25.68 9.25
N GLY A 344 -10.18 -26.40 8.16
CA GLY A 344 -10.55 -27.82 8.17
C GLY A 344 -9.57 -28.65 7.34
N PHE A 345 -9.63 -29.97 7.51
CA PHE A 345 -8.77 -30.94 6.82
C PHE A 345 -9.60 -31.75 5.84
N LEU A 346 -9.32 -31.63 4.54
CA LEU A 346 -10.12 -32.24 3.47
C LEU A 346 -9.22 -32.97 2.46
N ILE A 347 -9.77 -33.93 1.73
CA ILE A 347 -9.00 -34.76 0.78
C ILE A 347 -8.83 -33.96 -0.53
N PRO A 348 -7.60 -33.78 -1.03
CA PRO A 348 -7.35 -33.10 -2.30
C PRO A 348 -7.98 -33.86 -3.47
N GLY A 349 -8.44 -33.14 -4.49
CA GLY A 349 -9.17 -33.67 -5.64
C GLY A 349 -10.65 -33.95 -5.39
N CYS A 350 -11.11 -34.04 -4.13
CA CYS A 350 -12.51 -34.27 -3.80
C CYS A 350 -13.36 -32.98 -3.84
N ARG A 351 -14.66 -33.14 -4.10
CA ARG A 351 -15.66 -32.06 -4.09
C ARG A 351 -16.46 -32.07 -2.78
N TYR A 352 -16.71 -30.88 -2.26
CA TYR A 352 -17.43 -30.64 -1.02
C TYR A 352 -18.45 -29.51 -1.16
N GLU A 353 -19.40 -29.44 -0.23
CA GLU A 353 -20.31 -28.31 -0.07
C GLU A 353 -20.14 -27.72 1.33
N ALA A 354 -19.72 -26.46 1.43
CA ALA A 354 -19.67 -25.73 2.68
C ALA A 354 -20.97 -24.94 2.87
N GLN A 355 -21.62 -25.16 4.00
CA GLN A 355 -22.87 -24.52 4.42
C GLN A 355 -22.59 -23.66 5.65
N TRP A 356 -22.78 -22.36 5.54
CA TRP A 356 -22.59 -21.41 6.62
C TRP A 356 -23.91 -20.78 7.05
N SER A 357 -24.05 -20.44 8.34
CA SER A 357 -25.23 -19.77 8.87
C SER A 357 -24.93 -18.88 10.08
N GLN A 358 -25.62 -17.75 10.16
CA GLN A 358 -25.61 -16.84 11.30
C GLN A 358 -26.95 -16.10 11.36
N ALA A 359 -27.69 -16.22 12.48
CA ALA A 359 -28.86 -15.41 12.84
C ALA A 359 -29.68 -14.80 11.67
N GLY A 360 -30.25 -15.65 10.79
CA GLY A 360 -31.10 -15.22 9.67
C GLY A 360 -30.43 -15.22 8.28
N ASP A 361 -29.10 -15.35 8.20
CA ASP A 361 -28.35 -15.54 6.95
C ASP A 361 -27.86 -17.00 6.83
N SER A 362 -27.90 -17.55 5.62
CA SER A 362 -27.35 -18.86 5.29
C SER A 362 -26.72 -18.86 3.90
N ARG A 363 -25.53 -19.44 3.80
CA ARG A 363 -24.71 -19.44 2.58
C ARG A 363 -24.29 -20.86 2.24
N LYS A 364 -24.18 -21.16 0.95
CA LYS A 364 -23.70 -22.45 0.47
C LYS A 364 -22.73 -22.24 -0.67
N VAL A 365 -21.59 -22.92 -0.62
CA VAL A 365 -20.61 -22.94 -1.71
C VAL A 365 -20.15 -24.36 -1.96
N ARG A 366 -20.15 -24.75 -3.24
CA ARG A 366 -19.52 -26.00 -3.67
C ARG A 366 -18.12 -25.69 -4.16
N PHE A 367 -17.16 -26.51 -3.73
CA PHE A 367 -15.76 -26.32 -4.09
C PHE A 367 -15.08 -27.68 -4.28
N GLN A 368 -14.01 -27.68 -5.07
CA GLN A 368 -13.07 -28.79 -5.16
C GLN A 368 -11.80 -28.39 -4.44
N VAL A 369 -11.19 -29.33 -3.73
CA VAL A 369 -9.91 -29.11 -3.05
C VAL A 369 -8.79 -29.29 -4.07
N GLU A 370 -8.12 -28.22 -4.43
CA GLU A 370 -7.07 -28.17 -5.45
C GLU A 370 -5.68 -28.18 -4.84
N LYS A 371 -5.51 -27.49 -3.71
CA LYS A 371 -4.21 -27.31 -3.05
C LYS A 371 -4.33 -27.16 -1.54
N ASP A 372 -3.21 -27.34 -0.87
CA ASP A 372 -3.06 -27.02 0.56
C ASP A 372 -3.20 -25.51 0.80
N GLU A 373 -3.69 -25.13 1.97
CA GLU A 373 -4.04 -23.75 2.37
C GLU A 373 -5.08 -23.06 1.45
N GLN A 374 -5.84 -23.80 0.64
CA GLN A 374 -6.88 -23.23 -0.23
C GLN A 374 -7.92 -22.46 0.60
N LEU A 375 -8.15 -21.20 0.23
CA LEU A 375 -9.18 -20.37 0.84
C LEU A 375 -10.51 -20.53 0.11
N VAL A 376 -11.53 -20.98 0.83
CA VAL A 376 -12.92 -21.04 0.39
C VAL A 376 -13.65 -19.84 0.98
N ASN A 377 -13.91 -18.84 0.14
CA ASN A 377 -14.72 -17.69 0.53
C ASN A 377 -16.21 -18.01 0.35
N LEU A 378 -16.91 -18.03 1.48
CA LEU A 378 -18.36 -17.97 1.59
C LEU A 378 -18.80 -16.51 1.55
N GLU A 379 -18.48 -15.86 0.43
CA GLU A 379 -19.14 -14.62 0.04
C GLU A 379 -20.65 -14.86 0.00
N ALA A 380 -21.45 -13.83 0.23
CA ALA A 380 -22.87 -13.90 -0.11
C ALA A 380 -22.95 -14.48 -1.53
N ALA A 381 -23.47 -15.71 -1.65
CA ALA A 381 -23.49 -16.40 -2.92
C ALA A 381 -24.43 -15.62 -3.85
N VAL A 382 -23.84 -14.81 -4.71
CA VAL A 382 -24.31 -14.74 -6.09
C VAL A 382 -23.91 -16.07 -6.71
N ILE A 383 -24.71 -17.11 -6.51
CA ILE A 383 -24.95 -18.24 -7.42
C ILE A 383 -26.14 -19.03 -6.85
N GLY A 384 -27.26 -18.98 -7.57
CA GLY A 384 -28.42 -19.87 -7.36
C GLY A 384 -29.73 -19.19 -6.99
N GLY A 385 -29.66 -17.95 -6.51
CA GLY A 385 -30.77 -17.00 -6.54
C GLY A 385 -30.23 -15.74 -7.19
N GLN A 386 -30.96 -15.17 -8.14
CA GLN A 386 -30.69 -13.83 -8.64
C GLN A 386 -30.60 -12.88 -7.42
N ALA A 387 -29.39 -12.50 -7.00
CA ALA A 387 -29.22 -11.07 -6.74
C ALA A 387 -29.42 -10.48 -8.11
N GLN A 388 -30.65 -10.06 -8.39
CA GLN A 388 -31.02 -9.53 -9.69
C GLN A 388 -30.01 -8.41 -9.94
N GLY A 389 -29.13 -8.61 -10.95
CA GLY A 389 -28.21 -7.56 -11.36
C GLY A 389 -29.01 -6.29 -11.53
N LEU A 390 -28.46 -5.15 -11.11
CA LEU A 390 -29.23 -3.92 -11.15
C LEU A 390 -29.75 -3.73 -12.57
N ASN A 391 -31.03 -3.41 -12.72
CA ASN A 391 -31.48 -2.93 -14.02
C ASN A 391 -30.89 -1.53 -14.27
N ARG A 392 -30.96 -1.05 -15.51
CA ARG A 392 -30.43 0.27 -15.90
C ARG A 392 -30.92 1.42 -14.99
N LYS A 393 -32.17 1.37 -14.51
CA LYS A 393 -32.75 2.41 -13.65
C LYS A 393 -32.19 2.32 -12.22
N GLU A 394 -32.08 1.13 -11.67
CA GLU A 394 -31.50 0.89 -10.34
C GLU A 394 -30.02 1.27 -10.29
N ALA A 395 -29.24 0.93 -11.32
CA ALA A 395 -27.83 1.30 -11.40
C ALA A 395 -27.65 2.83 -11.36
N LYS A 396 -28.48 3.59 -12.08
CA LYS A 396 -28.49 5.06 -12.03
C LYS A 396 -28.87 5.61 -10.66
N ALA A 397 -29.87 5.01 -10.00
CA ALA A 397 -30.29 5.43 -8.66
C ALA A 397 -29.18 5.17 -7.63
N VAL A 398 -28.55 3.99 -7.68
CA VAL A 398 -27.42 3.62 -6.81
C VAL A 398 -26.22 4.52 -7.05
N ALA A 399 -25.89 4.84 -8.31
CA ALA A 399 -24.80 5.77 -8.61
C ALA A 399 -25.05 7.16 -7.99
N SER A 400 -26.28 7.64 -8.09
CA SER A 400 -26.69 8.93 -7.52
C SER A 400 -26.63 8.93 -5.99
N GLU A 401 -27.07 7.85 -5.34
CA GLU A 401 -26.98 7.66 -3.89
C GLU A 401 -25.52 7.65 -3.42
N LEU A 402 -24.68 6.81 -4.06
CA LEU A 402 -23.26 6.70 -3.76
C LEU A 402 -22.54 8.04 -3.88
N TRP A 403 -22.80 8.77 -4.96
CA TRP A 403 -22.23 10.10 -5.16
C TRP A 403 -22.68 11.07 -4.06
N LYS A 404 -23.96 11.07 -3.69
CA LYS A 404 -24.47 11.93 -2.62
C LYS A 404 -23.75 11.67 -1.30
N THR A 405 -23.65 10.41 -0.88
CA THR A 405 -22.95 10.02 0.35
C THR A 405 -21.47 10.37 0.29
N HIS A 406 -20.82 10.10 -0.84
CA HIS A 406 -19.42 10.45 -1.04
C HIS A 406 -19.18 11.95 -0.94
N ALA A 407 -19.99 12.77 -1.62
CA ALA A 407 -19.89 14.22 -1.57
C ALA A 407 -20.15 14.79 -0.17
N GLU A 408 -21.11 14.23 0.60
CA GLU A 408 -21.33 14.60 2.00
C GLU A 408 -20.11 14.30 2.88
N ARG A 409 -19.46 13.15 2.68
CA ARG A 409 -18.22 12.79 3.37
C ARG A 409 -17.10 13.78 3.05
N ILE A 410 -16.86 14.09 1.78
CA ILE A 410 -15.85 15.07 1.35
C ILE A 410 -16.11 16.45 1.96
N ARG A 411 -17.37 16.93 1.95
CA ARG A 411 -17.74 18.18 2.63
C ARG A 411 -17.38 18.19 4.11
N THR A 412 -17.56 17.06 4.79
CA THR A 412 -17.31 16.95 6.23
C THR A 412 -15.83 16.85 6.54
N GLU A 413 -15.12 15.96 5.85
CA GLU A 413 -13.73 15.60 6.18
C GLU A 413 -12.70 16.55 5.58
N ARG A 414 -13.01 17.20 4.44
CA ARG A 414 -12.01 17.83 3.56
C ARG A 414 -12.28 19.31 3.25
N SER A 415 -13.33 19.91 3.81
CA SER A 415 -13.53 21.36 3.65
C SER A 415 -12.37 22.19 4.21
N ALA A 416 -11.67 21.68 5.23
CA ALA A 416 -10.57 22.39 5.89
C ALA A 416 -9.35 22.58 4.99
N GLU A 417 -8.96 21.58 4.19
CA GLU A 417 -7.79 21.66 3.31
C GLU A 417 -8.00 22.64 2.14
N ILE A 418 -9.21 22.67 1.56
CA ILE A 418 -9.56 23.67 0.55
C ILE A 418 -9.59 25.09 1.11
N LYS A 419 -10.09 25.26 2.33
CA LYS A 419 -10.06 26.55 3.03
C LYS A 419 -8.63 26.98 3.36
N ALA A 420 -7.79 26.05 3.79
CA ALA A 420 -6.38 26.28 4.14
C ALA A 420 -5.48 26.52 2.91
N ARG A 421 -5.94 26.13 1.72
CA ARG A 421 -5.20 26.27 0.46
C ARG A 421 -3.91 25.46 0.43
N VAL A 422 -3.93 24.30 1.10
CA VAL A 422 -2.82 23.36 1.19
C VAL A 422 -3.40 21.96 1.23
N LEU A 423 -2.94 21.08 0.34
CA LEU A 423 -3.18 19.64 0.43
C LEU A 423 -2.00 18.97 1.13
N GLU A 424 -2.31 17.97 1.96
CA GLU A 424 -1.30 17.12 2.60
C GLU A 424 -1.73 15.65 2.48
N VAL A 425 -0.95 14.87 1.75
CA VAL A 425 -1.20 13.44 1.52
C VAL A 425 0.12 12.70 1.65
N ASP A 426 0.17 11.66 2.49
CA ASP A 426 1.36 10.82 2.72
C ASP A 426 2.65 11.62 3.01
N GLY A 427 2.52 12.69 3.80
CA GLY A 427 3.63 13.58 4.16
C GLY A 427 4.06 14.56 3.06
N GLN A 428 3.45 14.51 1.88
CA GLN A 428 3.67 15.46 0.79
C GLN A 428 2.72 16.64 0.92
N ARG A 429 3.28 17.85 0.93
CA ARG A 429 2.54 19.09 1.16
C ARG A 429 2.54 19.93 -0.11
N MET A 430 1.34 20.20 -0.65
CA MET A 430 1.14 20.99 -1.87
C MET A 430 0.29 22.23 -1.56
N PRO A 431 0.91 23.37 -1.26
CA PRO A 431 0.22 24.66 -1.26
C PRO A 431 -0.37 24.94 -2.64
N PHE A 432 -1.51 25.60 -2.70
CA PHE A 432 -2.09 26.03 -3.96
C PHE A 432 -2.81 27.36 -3.82
N TRP A 433 -2.95 28.06 -4.92
CA TRP A 433 -3.74 29.29 -4.99
C TRP A 433 -4.77 29.13 -6.10
N TYR A 434 -5.98 29.66 -5.92
CA TYR A 434 -6.93 29.71 -7.04
C TYR A 434 -7.83 30.94 -6.98
N LYS A 435 -8.31 31.34 -8.16
CA LYS A 435 -9.28 32.41 -8.36
C LYS A 435 -10.37 31.98 -9.35
N ALA A 436 -11.62 32.28 -9.02
CA ALA A 436 -12.74 32.07 -9.93
C ALA A 436 -12.89 33.23 -10.93
N PHE A 437 -13.19 32.89 -12.18
CA PHE A 437 -13.49 33.79 -13.28
C PHE A 437 -14.85 33.44 -13.90
N GLY A 438 -15.52 34.44 -14.45
CA GLY A 438 -16.82 34.27 -15.10
C GLY A 438 -17.95 33.80 -14.18
N LYS A 439 -19.14 33.69 -14.78
CA LYS A 439 -20.34 33.15 -14.10
C LYS A 439 -20.31 31.62 -14.18
N ALA A 440 -20.59 30.95 -13.07
CA ALA A 440 -20.67 29.49 -13.01
C ALA A 440 -21.79 28.96 -13.95
N PRO A 441 -21.49 28.01 -14.84
CA PRO A 441 -22.48 27.24 -15.58
C PRO A 441 -23.31 26.34 -14.66
N SER A 442 -24.48 25.90 -15.14
CA SER A 442 -25.39 25.03 -14.38
C SER A 442 -24.85 23.62 -14.12
N ASP A 443 -23.97 23.14 -15.01
CA ASP A 443 -23.32 21.84 -14.96
C ASP A 443 -21.96 21.88 -14.23
N GLY A 444 -21.58 23.04 -13.68
CA GLY A 444 -20.34 23.23 -12.93
C GLY A 444 -19.30 24.09 -13.66
N ARG A 445 -18.34 24.62 -12.90
CA ARG A 445 -17.25 25.45 -13.43
C ARG A 445 -16.18 24.58 -14.08
N SER A 446 -15.45 25.11 -15.05
CA SER A 446 -14.18 24.48 -15.46
C SER A 446 -13.08 24.69 -14.41
N LEU A 447 -12.11 23.78 -14.35
CA LEU A 447 -10.90 23.89 -13.53
C LEU A 447 -9.67 23.97 -14.43
N TRP A 448 -8.79 24.92 -14.18
CA TRP A 448 -7.55 25.13 -14.92
C TRP A 448 -6.37 24.99 -13.97
N ILE A 449 -5.67 23.87 -14.02
CA ILE A 449 -4.49 23.59 -13.19
C ILE A 449 -3.26 24.08 -13.95
N SER A 450 -2.58 25.07 -13.40
CA SER A 450 -1.49 25.81 -14.04
C SER A 450 -0.19 25.67 -13.24
N MET A 451 0.67 24.75 -13.69
CA MET A 451 1.90 24.35 -13.01
C MET A 451 3.05 25.34 -13.25
N HIS A 452 3.77 25.70 -12.19
CA HIS A 452 4.89 26.64 -12.26
C HIS A 452 6.16 26.00 -12.83
N GLY A 453 7.03 26.84 -13.40
CA GLY A 453 8.38 26.48 -13.82
C GLY A 453 9.38 26.40 -12.66
N GLY A 454 10.68 26.30 -12.96
CA GLY A 454 11.73 26.16 -11.95
C GLY A 454 12.31 24.74 -11.93
N GLY A 455 12.43 24.16 -10.73
CA GLY A 455 12.99 22.83 -10.53
C GLY A 455 14.51 22.78 -10.51
N GLY A 456 15.06 21.89 -9.68
CA GLY A 456 16.50 21.76 -9.47
C GLY A 456 17.14 23.04 -8.93
N ALA A 457 16.35 23.89 -8.28
CA ALA A 457 16.70 25.22 -7.81
C ALA A 457 16.33 25.39 -6.33
N PRO A 458 16.93 26.35 -5.60
CA PRO A 458 16.54 26.62 -4.22
C PRO A 458 15.05 26.96 -4.08
N ALA A 459 14.44 26.60 -2.95
CA ALA A 459 13.01 26.79 -2.69
C ALA A 459 12.51 28.20 -2.98
N ALA A 460 13.26 29.24 -2.61
CA ALA A 460 12.89 30.64 -2.87
C ALA A 460 12.72 30.96 -4.37
N VAL A 461 13.46 30.28 -5.26
CA VAL A 461 13.30 30.42 -6.71
C VAL A 461 12.00 29.76 -7.16
N ASN A 462 11.72 28.54 -6.70
CA ASN A 462 10.48 27.84 -7.04
C ASN A 462 9.24 28.55 -6.49
N ASP A 463 9.32 29.10 -5.28
CA ASP A 463 8.25 29.89 -4.69
C ASP A 463 8.00 31.16 -5.51
N GLN A 464 9.04 31.84 -6.00
CA GLN A 464 8.88 32.98 -6.90
C GLN A 464 8.26 32.58 -8.25
N GLN A 465 8.62 31.41 -8.81
CA GLN A 465 7.98 30.90 -10.03
C GLN A 465 6.49 30.59 -9.78
N TRP A 466 6.17 30.04 -8.61
CA TRP A 466 4.78 29.82 -8.21
C TRP A 466 3.99 31.14 -8.10
N GLU A 467 4.57 32.19 -7.49
CA GLU A 467 3.94 33.52 -7.45
C GLU A 467 3.68 34.08 -8.86
N ASN A 468 4.63 33.93 -9.78
CA ASN A 468 4.46 34.37 -11.17
C ASN A 468 3.30 33.62 -11.85
N GLN A 469 3.16 32.32 -11.58
CA GLN A 469 2.14 31.46 -12.20
C GLN A 469 0.71 31.86 -11.80
N LYS A 470 0.49 32.40 -10.59
CA LYS A 470 -0.85 32.80 -10.09
C LYS A 470 -1.53 33.84 -10.96
N GLY A 471 -0.75 34.75 -11.55
CA GLY A 471 -1.26 35.85 -12.37
C GLY A 471 -1.06 35.70 -13.87
N LEU A 472 -0.52 34.55 -14.32
CA LEU A 472 -0.02 34.43 -15.69
C LEU A 472 -1.13 34.52 -16.74
N TYR A 473 -2.23 33.81 -16.52
CA TYR A 473 -3.36 33.78 -17.45
C TYR A 473 -4.67 34.26 -16.81
N LYS A 474 -5.57 34.70 -17.69
CA LYS A 474 -6.96 35.00 -17.36
C LYS A 474 -7.84 34.14 -18.25
N VAL A 475 -8.69 33.33 -17.65
CA VAL A 475 -9.70 32.52 -18.34
C VAL A 475 -11.03 33.27 -18.39
N GLU A 476 -11.87 32.97 -19.38
CA GLU A 476 -13.21 33.54 -19.49
C GLU A 476 -14.14 33.04 -18.37
N GLU A 477 -14.10 31.72 -18.12
CA GLU A 477 -14.87 31.03 -17.10
C GLU A 477 -14.03 29.94 -16.44
N GLY A 478 -14.21 29.77 -15.13
CA GLY A 478 -13.67 28.64 -14.37
C GLY A 478 -12.86 29.06 -13.15
N ILE A 479 -12.34 28.07 -12.45
CA ILE A 479 -11.33 28.23 -11.40
C ILE A 479 -9.96 28.09 -12.04
N TYR A 480 -9.18 29.17 -12.03
CA TYR A 480 -7.76 29.12 -12.36
C TYR A 480 -6.96 28.85 -11.10
N LEU A 481 -6.22 27.76 -11.08
CA LEU A 481 -5.51 27.22 -9.93
C LEU A 481 -4.02 27.05 -10.25
N ALA A 482 -3.15 27.63 -9.42
CA ALA A 482 -1.71 27.44 -9.48
C ALA A 482 -1.24 26.66 -8.24
N PRO A 483 -0.86 25.37 -8.36
CA PRO A 483 -0.24 24.62 -7.27
C PRO A 483 1.26 24.92 -7.16
N ARG A 484 1.82 24.82 -5.96
CA ARG A 484 3.26 24.79 -5.70
C ARG A 484 3.69 23.35 -5.53
N ALA A 485 4.59 22.84 -6.37
CA ALA A 485 5.00 21.44 -6.28
C ALA A 485 5.58 21.12 -4.90
N PRO A 486 5.35 19.91 -4.33
CA PRO A 486 5.84 19.57 -3.01
C PRO A 486 7.36 19.62 -2.88
N THR A 487 8.09 19.33 -3.97
CA THR A 487 9.55 19.28 -3.99
C THR A 487 10.17 20.35 -4.88
N ASP A 488 11.47 20.58 -4.67
CA ASP A 488 12.29 21.54 -5.42
C ASP A 488 13.24 20.86 -6.42
N THR A 489 13.05 19.55 -6.64
CA THR A 489 13.87 18.71 -7.52
C THR A 489 13.69 19.08 -8.99
N TRP A 490 14.59 18.64 -9.87
CA TRP A 490 14.48 18.91 -11.31
C TRP A 490 13.22 18.28 -11.94
N ASN A 491 12.75 17.18 -11.37
CA ASN A 491 11.56 16.43 -11.81
C ASN A 491 10.34 16.65 -10.90
N LEU A 492 10.23 17.84 -10.28
CA LEU A 492 9.21 18.17 -9.27
C LEU A 492 7.77 17.80 -9.65
N TRP A 493 7.42 17.80 -10.94
CA TRP A 493 6.08 17.46 -11.45
C TRP A 493 5.95 16.03 -11.97
N HIS A 494 7.04 15.26 -12.02
CA HIS A 494 7.05 13.91 -12.61
C HIS A 494 6.84 12.84 -11.53
N GLN A 495 7.17 13.15 -10.27
CA GLN A 495 7.15 12.18 -9.17
C GLN A 495 5.74 11.66 -8.89
N GLY A 496 5.62 10.36 -8.58
CA GLY A 496 4.31 9.70 -8.46
C GLY A 496 3.38 10.24 -7.36
N HIS A 497 3.89 10.99 -6.38
CA HIS A 497 3.02 11.66 -5.41
C HIS A 497 2.18 12.80 -6.02
N ILE A 498 2.60 13.35 -7.16
CA ILE A 498 1.84 14.41 -7.86
C ILE A 498 0.48 13.90 -8.31
N ASP A 499 0.41 12.67 -8.79
CA ASP A 499 -0.81 12.04 -9.27
C ASP A 499 -1.85 11.93 -8.15
N VAL A 500 -1.42 11.48 -6.97
CA VAL A 500 -2.26 11.33 -5.78
C VAL A 500 -2.77 12.69 -5.32
N LEU A 501 -1.90 13.70 -5.31
CA LEU A 501 -2.27 15.07 -4.95
C LEU A 501 -3.25 15.70 -5.95
N PHE A 502 -3.08 15.45 -7.25
CA PHE A 502 -3.99 15.93 -8.28
C PHE A 502 -5.32 15.17 -8.24
N ASP A 503 -5.30 13.86 -8.00
CA ASP A 503 -6.52 13.08 -7.82
C ASP A 503 -7.35 13.61 -6.64
N ARG A 504 -6.69 13.87 -5.51
CA ARG A 504 -7.28 14.48 -4.32
C ARG A 504 -7.83 15.88 -4.59
N LEU A 505 -7.02 16.75 -5.20
CA LEU A 505 -7.40 18.12 -5.52
C LEU A 505 -8.63 18.18 -6.43
N ILE A 506 -8.66 17.36 -7.47
CA ILE A 506 -9.77 17.34 -8.43
C ILE A 506 -11.04 16.84 -7.74
N GLU A 507 -10.97 15.73 -6.98
CA GLU A 507 -12.11 15.19 -6.20
C GLU A 507 -12.69 16.26 -5.25
N ASP A 508 -11.84 16.92 -4.49
CA ASP A 508 -12.26 17.92 -3.51
C ASP A 508 -12.93 19.11 -4.19
N LEU A 509 -12.39 19.60 -5.32
CA LEU A 509 -12.95 20.74 -6.04
C LEU A 509 -14.22 20.40 -6.82
N ILE A 510 -14.41 19.16 -7.28
CA ILE A 510 -15.70 18.69 -7.82
C ILE A 510 -16.79 18.88 -6.76
N VAL A 511 -16.52 18.52 -5.50
CA VAL A 511 -17.52 18.58 -4.43
C VAL A 511 -17.69 19.98 -3.84
N LEU A 512 -16.58 20.66 -3.56
CA LEU A 512 -16.53 21.88 -2.74
C LEU A 512 -16.67 23.16 -3.56
N GLU A 513 -16.30 23.11 -4.84
CA GLU A 513 -16.35 24.24 -5.76
C GLU A 513 -17.26 23.98 -6.98
N ASN A 514 -17.95 22.83 -7.00
CA ASN A 514 -18.85 22.42 -8.08
C ASN A 514 -18.15 22.45 -9.46
N ILE A 515 -16.93 21.88 -9.52
CA ILE A 515 -16.21 21.70 -10.78
C ILE A 515 -16.91 20.64 -11.64
N ASN A 516 -17.10 20.92 -12.92
CA ASN A 516 -17.49 19.91 -13.90
C ASN A 516 -16.27 19.01 -14.20
N PRO A 517 -16.31 17.71 -13.88
CA PRO A 517 -15.16 16.82 -14.04
C PRO A 517 -14.74 16.60 -15.50
N ASP A 518 -15.58 16.95 -16.49
CA ASP A 518 -15.20 16.89 -17.90
C ASP A 518 -14.55 18.18 -18.42
N ARG A 519 -14.51 19.24 -17.60
CA ARG A 519 -13.90 20.53 -17.93
C ARG A 519 -12.74 20.85 -17.00
N VAL A 520 -11.90 19.84 -16.74
CA VAL A 520 -10.62 19.99 -16.04
C VAL A 520 -9.51 20.07 -17.08
N TYR A 521 -8.67 21.10 -16.99
CA TYR A 521 -7.63 21.41 -17.95
C TYR A 521 -6.28 21.46 -17.25
N LEU A 522 -5.27 20.82 -17.85
CA LEU A 522 -3.91 20.79 -17.32
C LEU A 522 -3.01 21.69 -18.17
N MET A 523 -2.24 22.56 -17.55
CA MET A 523 -1.28 23.41 -18.25
C MET A 523 -0.07 23.71 -17.39
N GLY A 524 1.02 24.12 -18.02
CA GLY A 524 2.26 24.38 -17.29
C GLY A 524 3.33 25.01 -18.17
N TYR A 525 4.17 25.81 -17.53
CA TYR A 525 5.22 26.58 -18.20
C TYR A 525 6.61 26.12 -17.75
N SER A 526 7.57 26.01 -18.68
CA SER A 526 8.95 25.60 -18.37
C SER A 526 8.99 24.21 -17.71
N ALA A 527 9.53 24.05 -16.51
CA ALA A 527 9.43 22.78 -15.76
C ALA A 527 7.98 22.34 -15.50
N GLY A 528 7.02 23.28 -15.42
CA GLY A 528 5.60 22.94 -15.43
C GLY A 528 5.17 22.36 -16.79
N GLY A 529 5.76 22.81 -17.89
CA GLY A 529 5.60 22.21 -19.21
C GLY A 529 6.21 20.81 -19.30
N ASP A 530 7.37 20.57 -18.67
CA ASP A 530 7.94 19.22 -18.51
C ASP A 530 6.92 18.32 -17.78
N GLY A 531 6.32 18.83 -16.71
CA GLY A 531 5.22 18.19 -16.00
C GLY A 531 4.00 17.88 -16.88
N VAL A 532 3.60 18.79 -17.77
CA VAL A 532 2.48 18.52 -18.70
C VAL A 532 2.80 17.38 -19.66
N TYR A 533 4.03 17.33 -20.20
CA TYR A 533 4.44 16.20 -21.05
C TYR A 533 4.30 14.86 -20.35
N GLN A 534 4.66 14.81 -19.06
CA GLN A 534 4.69 13.59 -18.26
C GLN A 534 3.29 13.19 -17.79
N LEU A 535 2.51 14.14 -17.25
CA LEU A 535 1.21 13.88 -16.63
C LEU A 535 0.09 13.72 -17.67
N ALA A 536 0.11 14.48 -18.77
CA ALA A 536 -0.99 14.46 -19.74
C ALA A 536 -1.21 13.07 -20.37
N PRO A 537 -0.19 12.32 -20.82
CA PRO A 537 -0.39 10.98 -21.38
C PRO A 537 -0.84 9.94 -20.34
N ARG A 538 -0.32 10.00 -19.10
CA ARG A 538 -0.58 8.96 -18.07
C ARG A 538 -1.80 9.23 -17.20
N MET A 539 -2.28 10.48 -17.17
CA MET A 539 -3.52 10.91 -16.50
C MET A 539 -4.57 11.45 -17.48
N ALA A 540 -4.50 11.07 -18.76
CA ALA A 540 -5.36 11.59 -19.82
C ALA A 540 -6.87 11.45 -19.53
N ASP A 541 -7.26 10.42 -18.77
CA ASP A 541 -8.63 10.18 -18.32
C ASP A 541 -9.13 11.16 -17.22
N ARG A 542 -8.34 12.17 -16.89
CA ARG A 542 -8.71 13.24 -15.92
C ARG A 542 -8.99 14.58 -16.58
N PHE A 543 -8.60 14.78 -17.84
CA PHE A 543 -8.55 16.11 -18.45
C PHE A 543 -9.40 16.20 -19.73
N GLY A 544 -9.97 17.38 -19.98
CA GLY A 544 -10.61 17.71 -21.26
C GLY A 544 -9.63 18.20 -22.32
N ALA A 545 -8.54 18.84 -21.90
CA ALA A 545 -7.42 19.22 -22.74
C ALA A 545 -6.18 19.49 -21.89
N ALA A 546 -4.99 19.43 -22.51
CA ALA A 546 -3.73 19.82 -21.88
C ALA A 546 -2.91 20.78 -22.76
N ALA A 547 -2.18 21.70 -22.13
CA ALA A 547 -1.31 22.67 -22.82
C ALA A 547 0.10 22.70 -22.23
N MET A 548 1.08 22.35 -23.06
CA MET A 548 2.50 22.39 -22.72
C MET A 548 3.10 23.71 -23.23
N MET A 549 3.68 24.51 -22.32
CA MET A 549 4.40 25.74 -22.69
C MET A 549 5.88 25.66 -22.32
N ALA A 550 6.77 25.83 -23.31
CA ALA A 550 8.22 25.98 -23.11
C ALA A 550 8.91 24.87 -22.29
N GLY A 551 8.35 23.66 -22.25
CA GLY A 551 8.90 22.50 -21.57
C GLY A 551 9.63 21.52 -22.51
N HIS A 552 10.13 20.44 -21.93
CA HIS A 552 10.87 19.36 -22.58
C HIS A 552 10.28 18.00 -22.16
N PRO A 553 10.00 17.09 -23.11
CA PRO A 553 9.32 15.81 -22.84
C PRO A 553 10.21 14.77 -22.15
N ASN A 554 11.52 14.95 -22.19
CA ASN A 554 12.50 13.94 -21.76
C ASN A 554 12.29 12.62 -22.52
N GLU A 555 12.02 11.52 -21.81
CA GLU A 555 11.78 10.19 -22.37
C GLU A 555 10.31 9.91 -22.75
N THR A 556 9.38 10.82 -22.45
CA THR A 556 7.94 10.58 -22.69
C THR A 556 7.61 10.50 -24.18
N VAL A 557 6.63 9.65 -24.50
CA VAL A 557 6.08 9.47 -25.85
C VAL A 557 4.61 9.91 -25.91
N PRO A 558 4.12 10.40 -27.08
CA PRO A 558 2.78 10.94 -27.21
C PRO A 558 1.66 9.88 -27.24
N ASP A 559 1.97 8.60 -27.26
CA ASP A 559 1.02 7.51 -27.48
C ASP A 559 -0.21 7.54 -26.55
N GLY A 560 -0.03 7.88 -25.27
CA GLY A 560 -1.11 7.99 -24.28
C GLY A 560 -2.05 9.19 -24.49
N LEU A 561 -1.70 10.14 -25.38
CA LEU A 561 -2.50 11.33 -25.67
C LEU A 561 -3.65 11.08 -26.63
N ARG A 562 -3.87 9.84 -27.09
CA ARG A 562 -4.86 9.53 -28.14
C ARG A 562 -6.21 10.21 -27.92
N ASN A 563 -6.72 10.19 -26.69
CA ASN A 563 -8.05 10.68 -26.34
C ASN A 563 -8.02 12.02 -25.57
N LEU A 564 -6.88 12.71 -25.58
CA LEU A 564 -6.71 14.00 -24.91
C LEU A 564 -6.27 15.04 -25.93
N ALA A 565 -7.09 16.09 -26.11
CA ALA A 565 -6.70 17.23 -26.91
C ALA A 565 -5.45 17.90 -26.30
N PHE A 566 -4.35 17.93 -27.06
CA PHE A 566 -3.05 18.37 -26.56
C PHE A 566 -2.49 19.52 -27.40
N THR A 567 -2.22 20.66 -26.76
CA THR A 567 -1.55 21.78 -27.41
C THR A 567 -0.14 22.00 -26.90
N LEU A 568 0.76 22.41 -27.79
CA LEU A 568 2.16 22.64 -27.54
C LEU A 568 2.52 24.05 -28.01
N HIS A 569 3.08 24.86 -27.12
CA HIS A 569 3.56 26.20 -27.45
C HIS A 569 5.05 26.34 -27.10
N MET A 570 5.84 26.75 -28.08
CA MET A 570 7.30 26.87 -27.94
C MET A 570 7.82 28.12 -28.65
N GLY A 571 8.76 28.85 -28.04
CA GLY A 571 9.44 29.94 -28.73
C GLY A 571 10.42 29.42 -29.77
N ALA A 572 10.44 29.99 -30.97
CA ALA A 572 11.38 29.59 -32.04
C ALA A 572 12.85 29.71 -31.63
N ASN A 573 13.16 30.62 -30.70
CA ASN A 573 14.50 30.88 -30.16
C ASN A 573 14.76 30.21 -28.80
N ASP A 574 13.85 29.38 -28.27
CA ASP A 574 14.07 28.60 -27.04
C ASP A 574 14.94 27.36 -27.34
N ALA A 575 16.22 27.62 -27.56
CA ALA A 575 17.22 26.61 -27.94
C ALA A 575 17.80 25.75 -26.79
N PRO A 576 17.81 26.16 -25.50
CA PRO A 576 18.28 25.30 -24.42
C PRO A 576 17.61 23.92 -24.44
N TYR A 577 18.42 22.87 -24.23
CA TYR A 577 18.00 21.46 -24.30
C TYR A 577 17.33 21.07 -25.63
N ASP A 578 17.61 21.82 -26.71
CA ASP A 578 16.98 21.65 -28.02
C ASP A 578 15.44 21.74 -27.99
N ARG A 579 14.84 22.44 -27.00
CA ARG A 579 13.37 22.52 -26.81
C ARG A 579 12.62 22.90 -28.07
N ASN A 580 13.06 23.93 -28.79
CA ASN A 580 12.46 24.33 -30.07
C ASN A 580 12.49 23.22 -31.15
N LYS A 581 13.60 22.48 -31.26
CA LYS A 581 13.72 21.36 -32.20
C LYS A 581 12.87 20.16 -31.74
N VAL A 582 12.82 19.91 -30.44
CA VAL A 582 12.01 18.83 -29.85
C VAL A 582 10.53 19.09 -30.07
N ALA A 583 10.08 20.32 -29.86
CA ALA A 583 8.73 20.77 -30.17
C ALA A 583 8.37 20.56 -31.65
N ALA A 584 9.28 20.91 -32.58
CA ALA A 584 9.07 20.64 -34.00
C ALA A 584 8.96 19.13 -34.30
N ARG A 585 9.77 18.29 -33.65
CA ARG A 585 9.62 16.82 -33.78
C ARG A 585 8.31 16.32 -33.22
N TRP A 586 7.87 16.84 -32.08
CA TRP A 586 6.59 16.48 -31.47
C TRP A 586 5.40 16.87 -32.33
N ARG A 587 5.45 18.03 -33.01
CA ARG A 587 4.47 18.39 -34.04
C ARG A 587 4.37 17.31 -35.10
N ASP A 588 5.50 16.90 -35.66
CA ASP A 588 5.53 15.93 -36.76
C ASP A 588 5.10 14.53 -36.27
N LEU A 589 5.45 14.14 -35.04
CA LEU A 589 5.00 12.89 -34.41
C LEU A 589 3.48 12.86 -34.18
N LEU A 590 2.92 13.91 -33.59
CA LEU A 590 1.48 14.03 -33.34
C LEU A 590 0.70 14.08 -34.67
N ALA A 591 1.21 14.80 -35.67
CA ALA A 591 0.63 14.81 -37.01
C ALA A 591 0.61 13.41 -37.63
N GLY A 592 1.72 12.67 -37.55
CA GLY A 592 1.80 11.31 -38.07
C GLY A 592 0.93 10.30 -37.30
N LEU A 593 0.74 10.48 -35.99
CA LEU A 593 -0.19 9.68 -35.21
C LEU A 593 -1.66 9.98 -35.57
N HIS A 594 -2.01 11.26 -35.70
CA HIS A 594 -3.34 11.69 -36.14
C HIS A 594 -3.66 11.23 -37.57
N GLU A 595 -2.69 11.26 -38.49
CA GLU A 595 -2.88 10.75 -39.85
C GLU A 595 -3.23 9.26 -39.88
N LYS A 596 -2.62 8.46 -38.98
CA LYS A 596 -2.89 7.02 -38.84
C LYS A 596 -4.18 6.71 -38.06
N ASP A 597 -4.60 7.63 -37.20
CA ASP A 597 -5.83 7.53 -36.41
C ASP A 597 -6.55 8.90 -36.40
N PRO A 598 -7.31 9.22 -37.47
CA PRO A 598 -7.95 10.53 -37.64
C PRO A 598 -8.96 10.90 -36.56
N SER A 599 -9.36 9.93 -35.73
CA SER A 599 -10.27 10.12 -34.59
C SER A 599 -9.54 10.38 -33.27
N GLY A 600 -8.21 10.24 -33.23
CA GLY A 600 -7.39 10.43 -32.04
C GLY A 600 -6.28 11.47 -32.24
N TYR A 601 -5.54 11.76 -31.18
CA TYR A 601 -4.40 12.68 -31.18
C TYR A 601 -4.75 14.08 -31.70
N GLU A 602 -5.92 14.61 -31.31
CA GLU A 602 -6.26 16.00 -31.63
C GLU A 602 -5.20 16.94 -31.02
N HIS A 603 -4.55 17.73 -31.85
CA HIS A 603 -3.43 18.55 -31.42
C HIS A 603 -3.35 19.90 -32.12
N TRP A 604 -2.65 20.83 -31.47
CA TRP A 604 -2.17 22.07 -32.05
C TRP A 604 -0.75 22.30 -31.56
N VAL A 605 0.20 22.49 -32.47
CA VAL A 605 1.58 22.84 -32.10
C VAL A 605 1.95 24.17 -32.74
N GLU A 606 2.26 25.14 -31.89
CA GLU A 606 2.65 26.50 -32.28
C GLU A 606 4.12 26.76 -31.91
N ILE A 607 4.92 27.11 -32.92
CA ILE A 607 6.30 27.57 -32.72
C ILE A 607 6.35 29.08 -32.99
N HIS A 608 6.35 29.87 -31.92
CA HIS A 608 6.23 31.31 -31.96
C HIS A 608 7.49 31.97 -32.52
N ALA A 609 7.41 32.52 -33.73
CA ALA A 609 8.52 33.16 -34.42
C ALA A 609 9.08 34.35 -33.61
N GLY A 610 10.42 34.42 -33.50
CA GLY A 610 11.10 35.50 -32.79
C GLY A 610 11.03 35.43 -31.25
N LYS A 611 10.27 34.50 -30.67
CA LYS A 611 10.15 34.34 -29.22
C LYS A 611 11.18 33.39 -28.64
N GLY A 612 11.66 33.69 -27.44
CA GLY A 612 12.56 32.82 -26.65
C GLY A 612 11.78 31.94 -25.68
N HIS A 613 12.40 31.60 -24.54
CA HIS A 613 11.75 30.81 -23.49
C HIS A 613 10.43 31.44 -23.01
N TRP A 614 10.38 32.77 -22.94
CA TRP A 614 9.14 33.51 -22.73
C TRP A 614 8.53 33.93 -24.06
N MET A 615 7.26 33.60 -24.26
CA MET A 615 6.50 33.84 -25.50
C MET A 615 5.59 35.07 -25.42
N ASP A 616 5.82 35.97 -24.45
CA ASP A 616 5.05 37.20 -24.23
C ASP A 616 3.53 36.99 -24.10
N ARG A 617 3.12 35.80 -23.62
CA ARG A 617 1.72 35.34 -23.52
C ARG A 617 1.01 35.14 -24.85
N GLU A 618 1.73 35.06 -25.97
CA GLU A 618 1.11 34.62 -27.23
C GLU A 618 0.60 33.18 -27.13
N ASP A 619 1.23 32.36 -26.29
CA ASP A 619 0.78 31.02 -25.90
C ASP A 619 -0.58 31.00 -25.19
N ALA A 620 -1.08 32.15 -24.70
CA ALA A 620 -2.43 32.24 -24.12
C ALA A 620 -3.55 31.96 -25.14
N ALA A 621 -3.23 31.93 -26.44
CA ALA A 621 -4.16 31.50 -27.48
C ALA A 621 -4.60 30.02 -27.30
N ALA A 622 -3.84 29.21 -26.55
CA ALA A 622 -4.22 27.87 -26.11
C ALA A 622 -5.54 27.83 -25.33
N LEU A 623 -5.80 28.84 -24.48
CA LEU A 623 -6.92 28.80 -23.53
C LEU A 623 -8.30 28.68 -24.21
N PRO A 624 -8.69 29.56 -25.15
CA PRO A 624 -9.98 29.40 -25.84
C PRO A 624 -10.05 28.11 -26.66
N TRP A 625 -8.91 27.61 -27.18
CA TRP A 625 -8.86 26.32 -27.85
C TRP A 625 -9.18 25.20 -26.86
N MET A 626 -8.48 25.11 -25.73
CA MET A 626 -8.74 24.10 -24.69
C MET A 626 -10.18 24.17 -24.16
N ALA A 627 -10.70 25.37 -23.92
CA ALA A 627 -12.04 25.58 -23.36
C ALA A 627 -13.17 25.02 -24.24
N ALA A 628 -12.93 24.88 -25.55
CA ALA A 628 -13.89 24.29 -26.48
C ALA A 628 -13.92 22.76 -26.46
N ARG A 629 -13.01 22.11 -25.71
CA ARG A 629 -12.96 20.65 -25.54
C ARG A 629 -13.45 20.23 -24.16
N SER A 630 -13.95 19.00 -24.09
CA SER A 630 -14.38 18.33 -22.87
C SER A 630 -13.83 16.91 -22.87
N ARG A 631 -13.61 16.37 -21.67
CA ARG A 631 -13.10 15.02 -21.49
C ARG A 631 -14.08 13.99 -22.03
N ASP A 632 -13.57 13.01 -22.77
CA ASP A 632 -14.29 11.78 -23.09
C ASP A 632 -13.74 10.63 -22.24
N LEU A 633 -14.50 10.21 -21.23
CA LEU A 633 -14.13 9.06 -20.38
C LEU A 633 -14.42 7.70 -21.01
N ARG A 634 -15.19 7.68 -22.11
CA ARG A 634 -15.72 6.46 -22.73
C ARG A 634 -15.37 6.38 -24.21
N PRO A 635 -14.11 6.67 -24.60
CA PRO A 635 -13.72 6.68 -26.00
C PRO A 635 -13.88 5.29 -26.58
N GLU A 636 -14.20 5.21 -27.87
CA GLU A 636 -14.31 3.93 -28.59
C GLU A 636 -12.97 3.19 -28.62
N ARG A 637 -11.83 3.89 -28.57
CA ARG A 637 -10.52 3.27 -28.59
C ARG A 637 -9.60 3.88 -27.55
N VAL A 638 -8.90 3.03 -26.80
CA VAL A 638 -7.95 3.40 -25.76
C VAL A 638 -6.57 2.89 -26.16
N VAL A 639 -5.57 3.77 -26.07
CA VAL A 639 -4.15 3.43 -26.13
C VAL A 639 -3.57 3.77 -24.77
N TRP A 640 -3.22 2.75 -24.00
CA TRP A 640 -2.69 2.89 -22.66
C TRP A 640 -1.23 2.45 -22.64
N VAL A 641 -0.33 3.38 -22.34
CA VAL A 641 1.10 3.12 -22.13
C VAL A 641 1.43 3.44 -20.68
N GLN A 642 2.02 2.49 -19.97
CA GLN A 642 2.51 2.72 -18.60
C GLN A 642 3.82 3.48 -18.61
N ASP A 643 3.95 4.48 -17.75
CA ASP A 643 5.21 5.17 -17.52
C ASP A 643 6.04 4.47 -16.41
N ASP A 644 7.12 5.11 -15.97
CA ASP A 644 7.83 4.76 -14.74
C ASP A 644 6.91 4.88 -13.50
N VAL A 645 6.03 5.87 -13.49
CA VAL A 645 4.90 5.96 -12.57
C VAL A 645 3.71 5.22 -13.16
N THR A 646 3.44 4.03 -12.61
CA THR A 646 2.41 3.13 -13.10
C THR A 646 1.03 3.38 -12.50
N HIS A 647 -0.03 3.15 -13.27
CA HIS A 647 -1.42 3.26 -12.83
C HIS A 647 -2.19 1.95 -12.99
N LYS A 648 -3.18 1.71 -12.12
CA LYS A 648 -4.06 0.52 -12.20
C LYS A 648 -5.30 0.73 -13.05
N ARG A 649 -5.57 1.96 -13.47
CA ARG A 649 -6.78 2.36 -14.19
C ARG A 649 -6.45 3.42 -15.23
N PHE A 650 -7.06 3.31 -16.40
CA PHE A 650 -7.02 4.33 -17.44
C PHE A 650 -8.29 4.25 -18.29
N TYR A 651 -9.07 5.32 -18.32
CA TYR A 651 -10.42 5.35 -18.90
C TYR A 651 -11.30 4.22 -18.32
N TRP A 652 -11.79 3.34 -19.20
CA TRP A 652 -12.61 2.18 -18.88
C TRP A 652 -11.80 0.87 -18.81
N LEU A 653 -10.47 0.96 -18.75
CA LEU A 653 -9.57 -0.18 -18.57
C LEU A 653 -8.97 -0.20 -17.16
N ALA A 654 -8.68 -1.39 -16.66
CA ALA A 654 -7.93 -1.58 -15.43
C ALA A 654 -7.03 -2.83 -15.48
N VAL A 655 -5.91 -2.76 -14.77
CA VAL A 655 -4.97 -3.87 -14.55
C VAL A 655 -4.63 -3.94 -13.07
N GLU A 656 -4.49 -5.15 -12.52
CA GLU A 656 -4.21 -5.31 -11.09
C GLU A 656 -2.74 -5.07 -10.73
N GLN A 657 -1.86 -5.50 -11.63
CA GLN A 657 -0.41 -5.43 -11.52
C GLN A 657 0.15 -4.71 -12.76
N PRO A 658 0.14 -3.37 -12.77
CA PRO A 658 0.67 -2.63 -13.91
C PRO A 658 2.19 -2.82 -14.00
N VAL A 659 2.68 -3.01 -15.21
CA VAL A 659 4.11 -3.15 -15.51
C VAL A 659 4.57 -1.89 -16.22
N ALA A 660 5.64 -1.25 -15.74
CA ALA A 660 6.19 -0.07 -16.41
C ALA A 660 6.48 -0.34 -17.89
N ARG A 661 6.19 0.63 -18.77
CA ARG A 661 6.34 0.51 -20.23
C ARG A 661 5.44 -0.52 -20.92
N SER A 662 4.54 -1.21 -20.20
CA SER A 662 3.51 -2.04 -20.84
C SER A 662 2.57 -1.18 -21.70
N ARG A 663 2.01 -1.82 -22.72
CA ARG A 663 1.15 -1.16 -23.69
C ARG A 663 -0.10 -2.00 -23.94
N ILE A 664 -1.26 -1.35 -23.91
CA ILE A 664 -2.56 -1.96 -24.17
C ILE A 664 -3.31 -1.09 -25.18
N VAL A 665 -3.83 -1.71 -26.24
CA VAL A 665 -4.71 -1.06 -27.21
C VAL A 665 -6.01 -1.83 -27.28
N VAL A 666 -7.12 -1.17 -26.94
CA VAL A 666 -8.45 -1.77 -26.95
C VAL A 666 -9.38 -0.89 -27.77
N SER A 667 -10.17 -1.50 -28.63
CA SER A 667 -11.21 -0.83 -29.42
C SER A 667 -12.58 -1.41 -29.07
N ARG A 668 -13.61 -0.60 -29.17
CA ARG A 668 -15.01 -0.95 -28.93
C ARG A 668 -15.87 -0.40 -30.04
N LYS A 669 -16.77 -1.22 -30.56
CA LYS A 669 -17.78 -0.82 -31.55
C LYS A 669 -19.09 -1.56 -31.28
N GLY A 670 -20.12 -0.82 -30.89
CA GLY A 670 -21.39 -1.42 -30.47
C GLY A 670 -21.20 -2.38 -29.29
N GLN A 671 -21.66 -3.62 -29.45
CA GLN A 671 -21.56 -4.71 -28.47
C GLN A 671 -20.22 -5.49 -28.53
N GLU A 672 -19.30 -5.11 -29.43
CA GLU A 672 -18.02 -5.80 -29.62
C GLU A 672 -16.86 -4.98 -29.04
N ILE A 673 -15.97 -5.67 -28.31
CA ILE A 673 -14.72 -5.14 -27.77
C ILE A 673 -13.58 -6.01 -28.33
N GLU A 674 -12.60 -5.36 -28.93
CA GLU A 674 -11.42 -6.01 -29.51
C GLU A 674 -10.17 -5.51 -28.80
N ILE A 675 -9.40 -6.46 -28.27
CA ILE A 675 -8.08 -6.24 -27.67
C ILE A 675 -7.06 -6.41 -28.78
N LEU A 676 -6.58 -5.28 -29.29
CA LEU A 676 -5.71 -5.19 -30.45
C LEU A 676 -4.24 -5.42 -30.08
N GLU A 677 -3.86 -4.99 -28.88
CA GLU A 677 -2.50 -5.13 -28.37
C GLU A 677 -2.56 -5.25 -26.85
N ALA A 678 -1.79 -6.17 -26.28
CA ALA A 678 -1.57 -6.25 -24.84
C ALA A 678 -0.17 -6.83 -24.57
N GLN A 679 0.77 -5.96 -24.21
CA GLN A 679 2.15 -6.31 -23.93
C GLN A 679 2.41 -6.19 -22.43
N GLY A 680 2.97 -7.23 -21.80
CA GLY A 680 3.33 -7.21 -20.38
C GLY A 680 2.14 -7.25 -19.42
N VAL A 681 0.97 -7.73 -19.87
CA VAL A 681 -0.27 -7.82 -19.07
C VAL A 681 -0.94 -9.15 -19.33
N GLN A 682 -1.15 -9.96 -18.27
CA GLN A 682 -1.82 -11.26 -18.37
C GLN A 682 -3.34 -11.17 -18.18
N THR A 683 -3.81 -10.20 -17.41
CA THR A 683 -5.24 -10.01 -17.15
C THR A 683 -5.62 -8.54 -17.38
N LEU A 684 -6.65 -8.33 -18.18
CA LEU A 684 -7.28 -7.03 -18.37
C LEU A 684 -8.68 -7.03 -17.74
N VAL A 685 -9.04 -5.93 -17.09
CA VAL A 685 -10.38 -5.67 -16.59
C VAL A 685 -11.03 -4.57 -17.42
N LEU A 686 -12.18 -4.88 -18.00
CA LEU A 686 -13.01 -3.95 -18.77
C LEU A 686 -14.12 -3.40 -17.86
N ARG A 687 -14.25 -2.08 -17.80
CA ARG A 687 -15.25 -1.39 -16.99
C ARG A 687 -16.30 -0.78 -17.90
N LEU A 688 -17.55 -1.18 -17.72
CA LEU A 688 -18.59 -0.89 -18.70
C LEU A 688 -19.79 -0.24 -18.02
N ASP A 689 -20.52 0.55 -18.79
CA ASP A 689 -21.82 1.07 -18.41
C ASP A 689 -22.73 1.30 -19.63
N ASP A 690 -24.00 1.56 -19.34
CA ASP A 690 -25.09 1.71 -20.33
C ASP A 690 -24.92 2.87 -21.33
N SER A 691 -23.97 3.79 -21.11
CA SER A 691 -23.67 4.82 -22.10
C SER A 691 -22.67 4.36 -23.16
N MET A 692 -21.99 3.23 -22.92
CA MET A 692 -21.06 2.64 -23.87
C MET A 692 -21.77 1.62 -24.76
N LEU A 693 -22.49 0.68 -24.15
CA LEU A 693 -23.10 -0.47 -24.82
C LEU A 693 -24.37 -0.92 -24.08
N ASP A 694 -25.18 -1.77 -24.68
CA ASP A 694 -26.36 -2.33 -24.02
C ASP A 694 -25.98 -3.56 -23.17
N LEU A 695 -25.92 -3.37 -21.85
CA LEU A 695 -25.62 -4.43 -20.89
C LEU A 695 -26.76 -5.46 -20.73
N ASP A 696 -27.95 -5.19 -21.29
CA ASP A 696 -29.04 -6.17 -21.36
C ASP A 696 -28.92 -7.08 -22.59
N GLU A 697 -27.95 -6.83 -23.48
CA GLU A 697 -27.61 -7.69 -24.61
C GLU A 697 -26.27 -8.40 -24.38
N ALA A 698 -25.97 -9.41 -25.21
CA ALA A 698 -24.68 -10.08 -25.16
C ALA A 698 -23.57 -9.12 -25.60
N VAL A 699 -22.48 -9.09 -24.84
CA VAL A 699 -21.25 -8.36 -25.15
C VAL A 699 -20.20 -9.38 -25.56
N ARG A 700 -19.50 -9.12 -26.65
CA ARG A 700 -18.45 -9.98 -27.19
C ARG A 700 -17.09 -9.32 -27.02
N VAL A 701 -16.14 -10.03 -26.40
CA VAL A 701 -14.76 -9.59 -26.24
C VAL A 701 -13.84 -10.55 -26.98
N SER A 702 -12.93 -10.02 -27.78
CA SER A 702 -12.00 -10.81 -28.59
C SER A 702 -10.57 -10.28 -28.55
N GLN A 703 -9.61 -11.16 -28.85
CA GLN A 703 -8.19 -10.85 -29.02
C GLN A 703 -7.67 -11.66 -30.22
N GLY A 704 -7.06 -11.02 -31.22
CA GLY A 704 -6.52 -11.71 -32.39
C GLY A 704 -7.57 -12.53 -33.19
N GLY A 705 -8.83 -12.09 -33.20
CA GLY A 705 -9.94 -12.79 -33.85
C GLY A 705 -10.60 -13.91 -33.01
N GLU A 706 -10.04 -14.26 -31.86
CA GLU A 706 -10.61 -15.27 -30.97
C GLU A 706 -11.47 -14.66 -29.87
N VAL A 707 -12.59 -15.32 -29.54
CA VAL A 707 -13.53 -14.86 -28.53
C VAL A 707 -13.05 -15.25 -27.13
N LEU A 708 -12.74 -14.25 -26.30
CA LEU A 708 -12.38 -14.43 -24.89
C LEU A 708 -13.62 -14.46 -23.98
N TYR A 709 -14.68 -13.77 -24.39
CA TYR A 709 -15.95 -13.72 -23.65
C TYR A 709 -17.10 -13.40 -24.60
N GLU A 710 -18.25 -14.06 -24.39
CA GLU A 710 -19.51 -13.71 -25.04
C GLU A 710 -20.66 -13.96 -24.06
N GLY A 711 -21.39 -12.91 -23.70
CA GLY A 711 -22.50 -13.02 -22.75
C GLY A 711 -22.98 -11.69 -22.20
N GLN A 712 -24.06 -11.72 -21.42
CA GLN A 712 -24.57 -10.54 -20.72
C GLN A 712 -23.71 -10.22 -19.49
N ILE A 713 -23.40 -8.94 -19.31
CA ILE A 713 -22.57 -8.46 -18.20
C ILE A 713 -23.46 -7.75 -17.18
N GLN A 714 -23.36 -8.16 -15.91
CA GLN A 714 -24.25 -7.65 -14.86
C GLN A 714 -23.85 -6.24 -14.38
N ARG A 715 -24.86 -5.43 -14.08
CA ARG A 715 -24.68 -4.16 -13.33
C ARG A 715 -24.64 -4.44 -11.84
N LEU A 716 -23.64 -3.90 -11.16
CA LEU A 716 -23.30 -4.26 -9.78
C LEU A 716 -23.01 -3.01 -8.95
N ARG A 717 -23.73 -2.86 -7.83
CA ARG A 717 -23.49 -1.79 -6.84
C ARG A 717 -22.02 -1.72 -6.39
N LYS A 718 -21.38 -2.88 -6.19
CA LYS A 718 -19.97 -2.95 -5.77
C LYS A 718 -19.02 -2.32 -6.78
N VAL A 719 -19.30 -2.44 -8.08
CA VAL A 719 -18.46 -1.85 -9.13
C VAL A 719 -18.63 -0.33 -9.17
N LEU A 720 -19.86 0.17 -9.00
CA LEU A 720 -20.13 1.61 -8.85
C LEU A 720 -19.37 2.19 -7.65
N ALA A 721 -19.44 1.53 -6.49
CA ALA A 721 -18.75 1.98 -5.28
C ALA A 721 -17.23 1.97 -5.45
N LYS A 722 -16.67 0.89 -6.01
CA LYS A 722 -15.23 0.75 -6.29
C LYS A 722 -14.73 1.84 -7.22
N THR A 723 -15.39 2.03 -8.37
CA THR A 723 -14.95 3.00 -9.38
C THR A 723 -15.12 4.45 -8.94
N LEU A 724 -16.08 4.74 -8.06
CA LEU A 724 -16.19 6.03 -7.36
C LEU A 724 -15.03 6.24 -6.38
N ALA A 725 -14.72 5.25 -5.55
CA ALA A 725 -13.66 5.35 -4.53
C ALA A 725 -12.27 5.59 -5.14
N GLU A 726 -12.01 5.04 -6.34
CA GLU A 726 -10.72 5.20 -7.02
C GLU A 726 -10.47 6.58 -7.62
N ARG A 727 -11.52 7.33 -8.00
CA ARG A 727 -11.36 8.59 -8.75
C ARG A 727 -12.08 9.80 -8.13
N GLY A 728 -13.01 9.59 -7.20
CA GLY A 728 -13.80 10.65 -6.59
C GLY A 728 -14.68 11.42 -7.59
N ASP A 729 -14.98 10.82 -8.74
CA ASP A 729 -15.61 11.46 -9.89
C ASP A 729 -16.94 10.76 -10.22
N PRO A 730 -18.10 11.44 -10.17
CA PRO A 730 -19.39 10.84 -10.48
C PRO A 730 -19.51 10.40 -11.94
N LYS A 731 -18.82 11.04 -12.87
CA LYS A 731 -18.81 10.64 -14.29
C LYS A 731 -17.85 9.47 -14.56
N GLY A 732 -16.91 9.23 -13.63
CA GLY A 732 -15.99 8.10 -13.62
C GLY A 732 -16.55 6.81 -13.02
N MET A 733 -17.84 6.75 -12.69
CA MET A 733 -18.45 5.52 -12.19
C MET A 733 -18.82 4.58 -13.35
N PHE A 734 -18.47 3.31 -13.21
CA PHE A 734 -18.91 2.23 -14.11
C PHE A 734 -19.76 1.23 -13.35
N CYS A 735 -20.78 0.67 -13.98
CA CYS A 735 -21.70 -0.25 -13.32
C CYS A 735 -21.34 -1.72 -13.50
N SER A 736 -20.41 -2.05 -14.39
CA SER A 736 -20.01 -3.41 -14.70
C SER A 736 -18.49 -3.57 -14.80
N GLU A 737 -17.99 -4.74 -14.40
CA GLU A 737 -16.59 -5.14 -14.59
C GLU A 737 -16.58 -6.53 -15.23
N LEU A 738 -15.76 -6.70 -16.27
CA LEU A 738 -15.48 -7.98 -16.89
C LEU A 738 -13.98 -8.21 -16.88
N ARG A 739 -13.56 -9.32 -16.27
CA ARG A 739 -12.16 -9.75 -16.25
C ARG A 739 -11.93 -10.72 -17.40
N VAL A 740 -10.93 -10.45 -18.23
CA VAL A 740 -10.50 -11.33 -19.31
C VAL A 740 -9.04 -11.73 -19.11
N GLN A 741 -8.76 -13.01 -19.33
CA GLN A 741 -7.39 -13.51 -19.39
C GLN A 741 -6.88 -13.31 -20.82
N LEU A 742 -5.73 -12.66 -20.92
CA LEU A 742 -5.06 -12.36 -22.18
C LEU A 742 -4.12 -13.50 -22.53
N ARG A 743 -3.91 -13.72 -23.82
CA ARG A 743 -2.89 -14.67 -24.29
C ARG A 743 -1.55 -14.00 -24.40
N ASP A 744 -0.49 -14.75 -24.11
CA ASP A 744 0.87 -14.30 -24.34
C ASP A 744 1.10 -14.13 -25.86
N PRO A 745 1.70 -13.00 -26.30
CA PRO A 745 2.01 -12.79 -27.71
C PRO A 745 2.92 -13.88 -28.30
N ASP A 746 3.71 -14.57 -27.46
CA ASP A 746 4.66 -15.60 -27.86
C ASP A 746 4.02 -16.99 -28.12
N GLU A 747 2.75 -17.21 -27.78
CA GLU A 747 2.03 -18.47 -28.10
C GLU A 747 1.38 -18.45 -29.49
N ALA A 748 1.29 -17.30 -30.16
CA ALA A 748 0.65 -17.15 -31.48
C ALA A 748 1.62 -17.34 -32.67
N GLY A 749 2.87 -17.70 -32.40
CA GLY A 749 3.94 -17.81 -33.39
C GLY A 749 4.47 -19.23 -33.62
N ASP A 750 3.59 -20.21 -33.83
CA ASP A 750 3.93 -21.43 -34.58
C ASP A 750 2.68 -22.30 -34.78
N GLN A 751 1.97 -22.10 -35.90
CA GLN A 751 1.31 -23.19 -36.63
C GLN A 751 1.34 -22.90 -38.14
N PRO A 752 1.59 -23.94 -38.98
CA PRO A 752 2.15 -23.83 -40.32
C PRO A 752 1.24 -23.27 -41.42
#